data_AF-A0A2N2ZFT2-F1
#
_entry.id   AF-A0A2N2ZFT2-F1
#
_cell.length_a   1.000
_cell.length_b   1.000
_cell.length_c   1.000
_cell.angle_alpha   90.00
_cell.angle_beta   90.00
_cell.angle_gamma   90.00
#
_symmetry.space_group_name_H-M   'P 1'
#
loop_
_entity.id
_entity.type
_entity.pdbx_description
1 polymer ?
#
loop_
_entity_poly.entity_id
_entity_poly.type
_entity_poly.pdbx_seq_one_letter_code
_entity_poly.pdbx_strand_id
1 'polypeptide(L)'
;MVALIAGCVKDEFPEITGVCPEVVSTSPVDLATGVSPSKVITVTFNEPMNPATITAISFTILGLSPVAGTITYSGNTASFTPTNPLASNITYTGRITTAAKDMMGNAIQEDYVWTFSTDATPAVTLTSPFTNEGGVLLNKVISAQFSMPMAPATLNATTFTLKLGTVPVLGTVSYSGTTVLFTPTSNLLPDVQYTATITTGAKSLAGMPMAADYVWTFSTGQVPAVLSTDPLNNATSVAFNKIVSAKFNMAMDPLSLIGTTFTIKQGTIPVLGTVTYNGTDLFFIPSGNLMPATEYTATINTNAKSSGGISMAADYVWKFTTALATAPAVTLTSPVNLAVNVPVDKIVTATFSMLMDPLTLNGSTVTLFRGTTKVEGTITYNGDVVSFLPSSDLLPGTEYTATITTGAKNLAGIGIAANYIWKFTTVSTVAPAVISTNPLNLATGVALNKIVTAKFSMLMDPLTLNGSTFTLYRGTTKVDGTITYNGDDISFLPLVNLLPGTEYTATITTGALNLAGVGIAANYIWKFTTESAVAPTIIATNPINLTTGVVLNKVVTATFSVPMDPLTITGTSFTLYNGTTQVNGAVTYANTVAYFTPSADLLPNTEYTATVSNSVKNVAGTAMLNTHIWKFTTKTVAVEPLFSSIFGSFGGISGITNQGIYTVINNGSIGTTAASTLVTGFHDSTGDKYTETPLNIGDVKGRIYTDAPAPVIFAAGGPYGGNATTMAIAQEGLLAARNFYNSISPASKPGGITLDNAELGGRTLAPGIYASGSTYNITTVDLTLDAQDDPNAVWIFQTGSALTVGTPTGARSVILINGAQAKNVYWYVGTTAVINYAGGGTMVGTIIAELGVTLSSPGNSTNTTVQTVLNGRAISLVSAVTMVNTIINVPQ
;
A
#
# COMPACT_ATOMS: atom_id res chain seq x y z
N MET A 1 53.80 -120.60 129.60
CA MET A 1 54.26 -121.56 128.57
C MET A 1 53.11 -121.74 127.58
N VAL A 2 53.17 -121.52 126.26
CA VAL A 2 54.18 -121.08 125.25
C VAL A 2 53.33 -120.75 123.99
N ALA A 3 53.41 -119.53 123.39
CA ALA A 3 53.91 -119.15 122.03
C ALA A 3 53.09 -119.63 120.79
N LEU A 4 53.03 -119.01 119.58
CA LEU A 4 53.87 -118.05 118.80
C LEU A 4 53.07 -117.48 117.55
N ILE A 5 53.37 -116.22 117.11
CA ILE A 5 53.37 -115.50 115.76
C ILE A 5 52.15 -114.97 114.93
N ALA A 6 52.23 -113.64 114.63
CA ALA A 6 52.01 -112.77 113.42
C ALA A 6 50.82 -112.93 112.43
N GLY A 7 50.19 -111.86 111.86
CA GLY A 7 50.42 -110.40 111.90
C GLY A 7 49.29 -109.58 111.22
N CYS A 8 49.13 -108.31 111.61
CA CYS A 8 48.06 -107.36 111.19
C CYS A 8 48.58 -106.22 110.29
N VAL A 9 47.72 -105.67 109.41
CA VAL A 9 47.70 -104.23 108.98
C VAL A 9 46.24 -103.77 108.76
N LYS A 10 45.99 -102.50 109.10
CA LYS A 10 44.74 -101.70 109.13
C LYS A 10 44.78 -100.67 107.99
N ASP A 11 43.64 -100.26 107.40
CA ASP A 11 43.52 -98.91 106.79
C ASP A 11 42.06 -98.39 106.72
N GLU A 12 41.88 -97.08 106.94
CA GLU A 12 40.61 -96.32 107.02
C GLU A 12 40.51 -95.36 105.81
N PHE A 13 39.35 -95.27 105.10
CA PHE A 13 39.06 -94.24 104.08
C PHE A 13 37.67 -93.61 104.32
N PRO A 14 37.50 -92.26 104.31
CA PRO A 14 36.20 -91.59 104.47
C PRO A 14 35.46 -91.33 103.13
N GLU A 15 34.12 -91.41 103.14
CA GLU A 15 33.18 -91.12 102.02
C GLU A 15 32.59 -89.69 102.15
N ILE A 16 32.45 -88.93 101.05
CA ILE A 16 31.89 -87.56 101.00
C ILE A 16 30.65 -87.54 100.09
N THR A 17 29.50 -87.06 100.58
CA THR A 17 28.25 -86.81 99.82
C THR A 17 28.26 -85.43 99.13
N GLY A 18 28.07 -85.36 97.80
CA GLY A 18 27.92 -84.11 97.02
C GLY A 18 26.57 -84.02 96.28
N VAL A 19 26.02 -82.80 96.12
CA VAL A 19 24.76 -82.51 95.39
C VAL A 19 25.02 -82.54 93.87
N CYS A 20 24.03 -82.91 93.05
CA CYS A 20 24.16 -82.92 91.58
C CYS A 20 23.73 -81.56 90.97
N PRO A 21 24.38 -81.12 89.87
CA PRO A 21 24.04 -79.86 89.23
C PRO A 21 22.68 -79.89 88.48
N GLU A 22 21.94 -78.78 88.52
CA GLU A 22 20.62 -78.56 87.90
C GLU A 22 20.54 -77.17 87.22
N VAL A 23 19.74 -77.04 86.14
CA VAL A 23 19.42 -75.74 85.51
C VAL A 23 18.32 -75.01 86.30
N VAL A 24 18.63 -73.83 86.80
CA VAL A 24 17.70 -72.97 87.56
C VAL A 24 16.87 -72.07 86.66
N SER A 25 17.48 -71.51 85.60
CA SER A 25 16.77 -70.61 84.69
C SER A 25 17.46 -70.47 83.33
N THR A 26 16.67 -70.12 82.32
CA THR A 26 17.14 -69.82 80.96
C THR A 26 16.70 -68.41 80.53
N SER A 27 17.51 -67.77 79.70
CA SER A 27 17.15 -66.53 78.99
C SER A 27 17.51 -66.70 77.51
N PRO A 28 16.55 -66.67 76.57
CA PRO A 28 15.10 -66.55 76.78
C PRO A 28 14.53 -67.67 77.65
N VAL A 29 13.47 -67.34 78.41
CA VAL A 29 12.68 -68.35 79.14
C VAL A 29 11.97 -69.27 78.15
N ASP A 30 11.59 -70.46 78.59
CA ASP A 30 10.87 -71.41 77.74
C ASP A 30 9.59 -70.78 77.14
N LEU A 31 9.35 -71.05 75.86
CA LEU A 31 8.26 -70.53 75.01
C LEU A 31 8.25 -69.02 74.78
N ALA A 32 9.34 -68.29 75.05
CA ALA A 32 9.41 -66.86 74.74
C ALA A 32 9.20 -66.59 73.23
N THR A 33 8.36 -65.62 72.87
CA THR A 33 8.14 -65.17 71.47
C THR A 33 8.69 -63.76 71.26
N GLY A 34 8.93 -63.37 70.00
CA GLY A 34 9.47 -62.05 69.67
C GLY A 34 10.91 -61.85 70.16
N VAL A 35 11.67 -62.93 70.32
CA VAL A 35 13.06 -62.87 70.77
C VAL A 35 13.91 -62.17 69.71
N SER A 36 14.72 -61.21 70.15
CA SER A 36 15.66 -60.54 69.27
C SER A 36 16.62 -61.57 68.65
N PRO A 37 16.83 -61.57 67.33
CA PRO A 37 17.70 -62.56 66.72
C PRO A 37 19.18 -62.46 67.13
N SER A 38 19.61 -61.36 67.76
CA SER A 38 20.96 -61.22 68.34
C SER A 38 21.03 -61.54 69.84
N LYS A 39 19.99 -62.15 70.42
CA LYS A 39 19.93 -62.47 71.85
C LYS A 39 21.03 -63.47 72.22
N VAL A 40 21.86 -63.12 73.20
CA VAL A 40 22.73 -64.08 73.90
C VAL A 40 21.85 -64.98 74.75
N ILE A 41 22.00 -66.28 74.58
CA ILE A 41 21.18 -67.29 75.20
C ILE A 41 21.91 -67.81 76.44
N THR A 42 21.32 -67.69 77.63
CA THR A 42 21.99 -68.00 78.90
C THR A 42 21.26 -69.09 79.67
N VAL A 43 22.04 -69.89 80.39
CA VAL A 43 21.56 -70.91 81.33
C VAL A 43 22.28 -70.74 82.66
N THR A 44 21.53 -70.63 83.75
CA THR A 44 22.08 -70.51 85.10
C THR A 44 21.85 -71.80 85.87
N PHE A 45 22.90 -72.32 86.51
CA PHE A 45 22.89 -73.56 87.28
C PHE A 45 22.76 -73.30 88.79
N ASN A 46 22.29 -74.30 89.55
CA ASN A 46 22.15 -74.23 91.01
C ASN A 46 23.51 -74.13 91.73
N GLU A 47 24.58 -74.63 91.10
CA GLU A 47 25.95 -74.62 91.65
C GLU A 47 27.02 -74.35 90.57
N PRO A 48 28.27 -74.06 90.96
CA PRO A 48 29.38 -73.88 90.01
C PRO A 48 29.70 -75.16 89.22
N MET A 49 29.63 -75.06 87.90
CA MET A 49 29.95 -76.13 86.95
C MET A 49 31.46 -76.16 86.67
N ASN A 50 31.98 -77.32 86.26
CA ASN A 50 33.31 -77.42 85.69
C ASN A 50 33.31 -76.77 84.30
N PRO A 51 34.01 -75.63 84.11
CA PRO A 51 33.97 -74.88 82.85
C PRO A 51 34.48 -75.70 81.66
N ALA A 52 35.38 -76.67 81.88
CA ALA A 52 35.90 -77.54 80.82
C ALA A 52 34.85 -78.49 80.24
N THR A 53 33.73 -78.69 80.94
CA THR A 53 32.62 -79.54 80.49
C THR A 53 31.47 -78.76 79.89
N ILE A 54 31.48 -77.42 79.97
CA ILE A 54 30.51 -76.53 79.34
C ILE A 54 31.04 -76.15 77.94
N THR A 55 30.71 -76.98 76.95
CA THR A 55 31.25 -76.91 75.59
C THR A 55 30.12 -76.98 74.55
N ALA A 56 30.46 -76.86 73.26
CA ALA A 56 29.48 -77.01 72.17
C ALA A 56 28.81 -78.39 72.11
N ILE A 57 29.33 -79.39 72.84
CA ILE A 57 28.69 -80.69 73.01
C ILE A 57 27.62 -80.62 74.10
N SER A 58 27.86 -79.88 75.18
CA SER A 58 26.99 -79.88 76.35
C SER A 58 25.98 -78.73 76.38
N PHE A 59 26.19 -77.63 75.64
CA PHE A 59 25.20 -76.55 75.47
C PHE A 59 24.97 -76.30 73.97
N THR A 60 23.80 -76.67 73.46
CA THR A 60 23.43 -76.56 72.05
C THR A 60 22.18 -75.71 71.82
N ILE A 61 22.13 -74.99 70.70
CA ILE A 61 20.95 -74.28 70.20
C ILE A 61 20.64 -74.79 68.80
N LEU A 62 19.37 -75.16 68.55
CA LEU A 62 18.91 -75.76 67.31
C LEU A 62 17.71 -74.99 66.75
N GLY A 63 17.81 -74.50 65.51
CA GLY A 63 16.66 -74.00 64.74
C GLY A 63 16.24 -75.03 63.70
N LEU A 64 16.13 -74.59 62.43
CA LEU A 64 16.06 -75.52 61.29
C LEU A 64 17.34 -76.34 61.11
N SER A 65 18.48 -75.80 61.55
CA SER A 65 19.79 -76.44 61.61
C SER A 65 20.51 -76.04 62.91
N PRO A 66 21.55 -76.78 63.35
CA PRO A 66 22.33 -76.40 64.52
C PRO A 66 22.90 -74.99 64.38
N VAL A 67 22.78 -74.18 65.43
CA VAL A 67 23.30 -72.81 65.44
C VAL A 67 24.75 -72.85 65.91
N ALA A 68 25.66 -72.29 65.12
CA ALA A 68 27.05 -72.11 65.53
C ALA A 68 27.18 -70.91 66.49
N GLY A 69 27.91 -71.07 67.58
CA GLY A 69 28.11 -70.01 68.57
C GLY A 69 29.28 -70.28 69.50
N THR A 70 29.68 -69.24 70.22
CA THR A 70 30.72 -69.31 71.25
C THR A 70 30.08 -69.44 72.62
N ILE A 71 30.61 -70.37 73.43
CA ILE A 71 30.13 -70.61 74.79
C ILE A 71 31.15 -70.05 75.79
N THR A 72 30.66 -69.26 76.73
CA THR A 72 31.43 -68.78 77.88
C THR A 72 30.73 -69.19 79.16
N TYR A 73 31.51 -69.48 80.20
CA TYR A 73 30.99 -69.83 81.52
C TYR A 73 31.59 -68.92 82.58
N SER A 74 30.75 -68.29 83.42
CA SER A 74 31.20 -67.42 84.50
C SER A 74 30.24 -67.50 85.69
N GLY A 75 30.77 -67.61 86.90
CA GLY A 75 29.97 -67.86 88.10
C GLY A 75 29.20 -69.16 87.97
N ASN A 76 27.87 -69.07 87.97
CA ASN A 76 26.96 -70.20 87.78
C ASN A 76 26.28 -70.19 86.39
N THR A 77 26.66 -69.30 85.47
CA THR A 77 25.93 -69.07 84.21
C THR A 77 26.75 -69.42 82.99
N ALA A 78 26.22 -70.33 82.15
CA ALA A 78 26.67 -70.55 80.79
C ALA A 78 25.97 -69.57 79.84
N SER A 79 26.72 -68.96 78.93
CA SER A 79 26.20 -68.06 77.91
C SER A 79 26.61 -68.57 76.53
N PHE A 80 25.64 -68.81 75.67
CA PHE A 80 25.79 -69.11 74.25
C PHE A 80 25.55 -67.83 73.44
N THR A 81 26.59 -67.34 72.79
CA THR A 81 26.51 -66.21 71.86
C THR A 81 26.51 -66.75 70.43
N PRO A 82 25.39 -66.64 69.68
CA PRO A 82 25.35 -67.06 68.28
C PRO A 82 26.40 -66.32 67.43
N THR A 83 27.08 -67.04 66.53
CA THR A 83 28.11 -66.45 65.64
C THR A 83 27.47 -65.52 64.60
N ASN A 84 26.31 -65.92 64.08
CA ASN A 84 25.45 -65.10 63.25
C ASN A 84 24.15 -64.83 64.01
N PRO A 85 23.49 -63.67 63.81
CA PRO A 85 22.14 -63.46 64.29
C PRO A 85 21.23 -64.62 63.87
N LEU A 86 20.34 -65.02 64.76
CA LEU A 86 19.30 -66.00 64.48
C LEU A 86 18.45 -65.53 63.28
N ALA A 87 17.91 -66.45 62.49
CA ALA A 87 16.92 -66.10 61.49
C ALA A 87 15.62 -65.62 62.15
N SER A 88 15.01 -64.57 61.60
CA SER A 88 13.73 -63.99 62.02
C SER A 88 12.55 -64.94 61.75
N ASN A 89 11.50 -64.84 62.57
CA ASN A 89 10.28 -65.65 62.47
C ASN A 89 10.53 -67.17 62.51
N ILE A 90 11.51 -67.63 63.30
CA ILE A 90 11.87 -69.05 63.48
C ILE A 90 11.83 -69.42 64.97
N THR A 91 11.35 -70.63 65.28
CA THR A 91 11.43 -71.24 66.61
C THR A 91 12.73 -72.02 66.78
N TYR A 92 13.44 -71.77 67.89
CA TYR A 92 14.68 -72.42 68.29
C TYR A 92 14.48 -73.24 69.57
N THR A 93 15.29 -74.28 69.73
CA THR A 93 15.36 -75.18 70.88
C THR A 93 16.75 -75.11 71.51
N GLY A 94 16.85 -74.73 72.78
CA GLY A 94 18.07 -74.81 73.57
C GLY A 94 18.14 -76.10 74.38
N ARG A 95 19.34 -76.66 74.55
CA ARG A 95 19.58 -77.90 75.31
C ARG A 95 20.89 -77.86 76.09
N ILE A 96 20.84 -78.18 77.39
CA ILE A 96 21.99 -78.60 78.19
C ILE A 96 21.98 -80.11 78.32
N THR A 97 23.08 -80.78 77.98
CA THR A 97 23.16 -82.25 78.07
C THR A 97 23.84 -82.73 79.35
N THR A 98 23.61 -84.00 79.69
CA THR A 98 24.31 -84.81 80.71
C THR A 98 25.85 -84.83 80.58
N ALA A 99 26.43 -84.30 79.51
CA ALA A 99 27.88 -84.08 79.42
C ALA A 99 28.39 -82.92 80.29
N ALA A 100 27.52 -82.00 80.73
CA ALA A 100 27.86 -80.92 81.65
C ALA A 100 28.01 -81.46 83.09
N LYS A 101 29.16 -81.20 83.73
CA LYS A 101 29.49 -81.70 85.08
C LYS A 101 29.90 -80.58 86.03
N ASP A 102 29.71 -80.79 87.33
CA ASP A 102 30.20 -79.91 88.40
C ASP A 102 31.72 -80.07 88.62
N MET A 103 32.27 -79.31 89.57
CA MET A 103 33.70 -79.34 89.92
C MET A 103 34.15 -80.67 90.57
N MET A 104 33.21 -81.45 91.12
CA MET A 104 33.44 -82.77 91.71
C MET A 104 33.29 -83.91 90.69
N GLY A 105 32.81 -83.61 89.47
CA GLY A 105 32.61 -84.54 88.38
C GLY A 105 31.19 -85.11 88.26
N ASN A 106 30.22 -84.65 89.06
CA ASN A 106 28.81 -85.07 88.95
C ASN A 106 28.18 -84.42 87.71
N ALA A 107 27.54 -85.22 86.87
CA ALA A 107 26.82 -84.72 85.70
C ALA A 107 25.45 -84.16 86.07
N ILE A 108 24.92 -83.25 85.26
CA ILE A 108 23.47 -82.99 85.26
C ILE A 108 22.75 -84.31 84.97
N GLN A 109 21.69 -84.62 85.72
CA GLN A 109 21.11 -85.97 85.71
C GLN A 109 20.37 -86.29 84.41
N GLU A 110 19.76 -85.28 83.79
CA GLU A 110 19.06 -85.38 82.52
C GLU A 110 19.29 -84.14 81.65
N ASP A 111 19.02 -84.28 80.36
CA ASP A 111 19.18 -83.17 79.42
C ASP A 111 18.05 -82.15 79.63
N TYR A 112 18.42 -80.90 79.92
CA TYR A 112 17.47 -79.80 80.07
C TYR A 112 17.19 -79.14 78.71
N VAL A 113 15.93 -79.11 78.26
CA VAL A 113 15.53 -78.60 76.94
C VAL A 113 14.46 -77.50 77.09
N TRP A 114 14.59 -76.41 76.32
CA TRP A 114 13.59 -75.33 76.23
C TRP A 114 13.52 -74.74 74.82
N THR A 115 12.47 -73.96 74.51
CA THR A 115 12.24 -73.36 73.19
C THR A 115 11.96 -71.86 73.25
N PHE A 116 12.16 -71.14 72.14
CA PHE A 116 11.79 -69.73 71.97
C PHE A 116 11.71 -69.34 70.48
N SER A 117 10.98 -68.28 70.09
CA SER A 117 10.85 -67.83 68.69
C SER A 117 11.25 -66.38 68.45
N THR A 118 11.82 -66.10 67.28
CA THR A 118 12.26 -64.76 66.85
C THR A 118 11.14 -63.97 66.15
N ASP A 119 11.20 -62.62 66.18
CA ASP A 119 10.17 -61.72 65.63
C ASP A 119 10.14 -61.67 64.07
N ALA A 120 9.08 -61.09 63.46
CA ALA A 120 8.93 -60.88 62.02
C ALA A 120 9.39 -59.49 61.55
N THR A 121 9.87 -59.37 60.31
CA THR A 121 10.44 -58.11 59.79
C THR A 121 9.35 -57.14 59.32
N PRO A 122 9.29 -55.89 59.84
CA PRO A 122 8.33 -54.89 59.39
C PRO A 122 8.54 -54.43 57.94
N ALA A 123 7.44 -54.16 57.22
CA ALA A 123 7.44 -53.62 55.86
C ALA A 123 6.35 -52.55 55.66
N VAL A 124 6.57 -51.61 54.76
CA VAL A 124 5.55 -50.62 54.33
C VAL A 124 4.69 -51.23 53.22
N THR A 125 3.37 -51.22 53.38
CA THR A 125 2.40 -51.83 52.46
C THR A 125 1.68 -50.81 51.58
N LEU A 126 1.54 -49.57 52.04
CA LEU A 126 0.80 -48.52 51.32
C LEU A 126 1.34 -47.14 51.69
N THR A 127 1.38 -46.22 50.73
CA THR A 127 1.72 -44.81 50.95
C THR A 127 0.66 -43.87 50.37
N SER A 128 0.50 -42.70 50.98
CA SER A 128 -0.26 -41.57 50.42
C SER A 128 0.55 -40.28 50.61
N PRO A 129 0.94 -39.55 49.56
CA PRO A 129 0.76 -39.87 48.15
C PRO A 129 1.39 -41.20 47.73
N PHE A 130 0.85 -41.81 46.68
CA PHE A 130 1.43 -42.99 46.06
C PHE A 130 2.81 -42.67 45.47
N THR A 131 3.62 -43.70 45.27
CA THR A 131 4.93 -43.56 44.62
C THR A 131 4.76 -42.93 43.23
N ASN A 132 5.45 -41.82 43.02
CA ASN A 132 5.44 -40.96 41.84
C ASN A 132 4.09 -40.28 41.55
N GLU A 133 3.20 -40.14 42.54
CA GLU A 133 1.97 -39.35 42.39
C GLU A 133 2.31 -37.89 42.07
N GLY A 134 1.69 -37.34 41.02
CA GLY A 134 1.84 -35.94 40.61
C GLY A 134 0.59 -35.12 40.90
N GLY A 135 0.74 -33.79 40.94
CA GLY A 135 -0.38 -32.89 41.21
C GLY A 135 -0.87 -32.91 42.66
N VAL A 136 -0.01 -33.35 43.58
CA VAL A 136 -0.36 -33.45 45.01
C VAL A 136 -0.66 -32.06 45.58
N LEU A 137 -1.74 -31.96 46.36
CA LEU A 137 -2.12 -30.73 47.07
C LEU A 137 -1.00 -30.24 47.99
N LEU A 138 -0.81 -28.93 48.06
CA LEU A 138 0.27 -28.33 48.84
C LEU A 138 0.14 -28.56 50.35
N ASN A 139 -1.06 -28.84 50.86
CA ASN A 139 -1.33 -29.12 52.27
C ASN A 139 -1.41 -30.63 52.57
N LYS A 140 -0.91 -31.50 51.69
CA LYS A 140 -1.02 -32.95 51.84
C LYS A 140 -0.29 -33.45 53.09
N VAL A 141 -1.01 -34.19 53.93
CA VAL A 141 -0.43 -35.04 54.98
C VAL A 141 0.10 -36.31 54.32
N ILE A 142 1.36 -36.64 54.59
CA ILE A 142 2.02 -37.81 54.00
C ILE A 142 1.82 -38.99 54.94
N SER A 143 1.44 -40.15 54.44
CA SER A 143 1.20 -41.35 55.24
C SER A 143 1.87 -42.59 54.68
N ALA A 144 2.16 -43.54 55.58
CA ALA A 144 2.56 -44.89 55.24
C ALA A 144 1.92 -45.90 56.20
N GLN A 145 1.47 -47.03 55.67
CA GLN A 145 0.91 -48.14 56.43
C GLN A 145 1.94 -49.27 56.52
N PHE A 146 2.10 -49.87 57.70
CA PHE A 146 2.99 -51.01 57.96
C PHE A 146 2.25 -52.35 57.94
N SER A 147 2.98 -53.42 57.66
CA SER A 147 2.51 -54.81 57.68
C SER A 147 2.15 -55.33 59.08
N MET A 148 2.59 -54.64 60.13
CA MET A 148 2.37 -55.00 61.54
C MET A 148 2.45 -53.76 62.45
N PRO A 149 2.00 -53.85 63.72
CA PRO A 149 2.21 -52.80 64.70
C PRO A 149 3.70 -52.53 64.99
N MET A 150 4.07 -51.24 64.96
CA MET A 150 5.42 -50.74 65.22
C MET A 150 5.55 -50.22 66.65
N ALA A 151 6.77 -50.19 67.19
CA ALA A 151 7.08 -49.53 68.45
C ALA A 151 6.95 -47.99 68.28
N PRO A 152 5.96 -47.33 68.91
CA PRO A 152 5.65 -45.92 68.62
C PRO A 152 6.82 -44.97 68.86
N ALA A 153 7.65 -45.23 69.89
CA ALA A 153 8.83 -44.40 70.18
C ALA A 153 9.89 -44.40 69.06
N THR A 154 9.89 -45.45 68.22
CA THR A 154 10.82 -45.59 67.09
C THR A 154 10.32 -44.92 65.82
N LEU A 155 9.07 -44.42 65.80
CA LEU A 155 8.49 -43.65 64.69
C LEU A 155 8.43 -42.18 65.08
N ASN A 156 9.43 -41.43 64.66
CA ASN A 156 9.59 -40.02 65.00
C ASN A 156 10.26 -39.27 63.83
N ALA A 157 10.57 -37.98 64.00
CA ALA A 157 11.12 -37.13 62.95
C ALA A 157 12.50 -37.56 62.43
N THR A 158 13.21 -38.48 63.10
CA THR A 158 14.46 -39.05 62.58
C THR A 158 14.23 -40.28 61.72
N THR A 159 13.12 -40.99 61.91
CA THR A 159 12.83 -42.27 61.25
C THR A 159 11.78 -42.15 60.17
N PHE A 160 10.92 -41.12 60.16
CA PHE A 160 10.09 -40.74 59.02
C PHE A 160 10.40 -39.29 58.63
N THR A 161 11.10 -39.12 57.51
CA THR A 161 11.56 -37.83 57.01
C THR A 161 10.94 -37.49 55.67
N LEU A 162 10.80 -36.20 55.39
CA LEU A 162 10.42 -35.66 54.09
C LEU A 162 11.51 -34.67 53.66
N LYS A 163 11.97 -34.77 52.41
CA LYS A 163 13.01 -33.89 51.86
C LYS A 163 12.61 -33.31 50.52
N LEU A 164 13.04 -32.07 50.29
CA LEU A 164 13.12 -31.42 48.99
C LEU A 164 14.57 -31.47 48.52
N GLY A 165 14.89 -32.37 47.59
CA GLY A 165 16.28 -32.68 47.26
C GLY A 165 17.05 -33.11 48.52
N THR A 166 18.02 -32.32 48.95
CA THR A 166 18.80 -32.57 50.18
C THR A 166 18.25 -31.85 51.41
N VAL A 167 17.30 -30.92 51.25
CA VAL A 167 16.80 -30.05 52.32
C VAL A 167 15.65 -30.74 53.07
N PRO A 168 15.71 -30.88 54.41
CA PRO A 168 14.62 -31.46 55.19
C PRO A 168 13.41 -30.52 55.27
N VAL A 169 12.22 -31.09 55.12
CA VAL A 169 10.95 -30.42 55.39
C VAL A 169 10.61 -30.63 56.87
N LEU A 170 10.27 -29.54 57.57
CA LEU A 170 9.87 -29.63 58.98
C LEU A 170 8.42 -30.12 59.08
N GLY A 171 8.20 -31.13 59.92
CA GLY A 171 6.87 -31.72 60.14
C GLY A 171 6.79 -32.46 61.47
N THR A 172 5.57 -32.83 61.85
CA THR A 172 5.31 -33.69 63.01
C THR A 172 5.00 -35.10 62.55
N VAL A 173 5.50 -36.08 63.29
CA VAL A 173 5.22 -37.50 63.05
C VAL A 173 4.23 -37.99 64.09
N SER A 174 3.17 -38.66 63.64
CA SER A 174 2.21 -39.33 64.52
C SER A 174 1.97 -40.77 64.04
N TYR A 175 1.66 -41.67 64.95
CA TYR A 175 1.46 -43.08 64.65
C TYR A 175 0.21 -43.60 65.35
N SER A 176 -0.65 -44.30 64.61
CA SER A 176 -1.86 -44.93 65.15
C SER A 176 -2.19 -46.22 64.40
N GLY A 177 -2.51 -47.28 65.13
CA GLY A 177 -2.77 -48.61 64.57
C GLY A 177 -1.53 -49.15 63.87
N THR A 178 -1.55 -49.16 62.53
CA THR A 178 -0.42 -49.52 61.66
C THR A 178 0.00 -48.38 60.71
N THR A 179 -0.57 -47.18 60.86
CA THR A 179 -0.32 -46.05 59.96
C THR A 179 0.50 -44.97 60.67
N VAL A 180 1.59 -44.55 60.03
CA VAL A 180 2.36 -43.37 60.40
C VAL A 180 2.00 -42.21 59.48
N LEU A 181 1.85 -41.01 60.06
CA LEU A 181 1.59 -39.76 59.38
C LEU A 181 2.76 -38.81 59.58
N PHE A 182 3.13 -38.10 58.52
CA PHE A 182 4.01 -36.94 58.55
C PHE A 182 3.18 -35.73 58.12
N THR A 183 2.99 -34.79 59.02
CA THR A 183 2.26 -33.53 58.77
C THR A 183 3.27 -32.40 58.62
N PRO A 184 3.48 -31.85 57.42
CA PRO A 184 4.33 -30.68 57.23
C PRO A 184 3.86 -29.50 58.09
N THR A 185 4.80 -28.74 58.68
CA THR A 185 4.50 -27.54 59.49
C THR A 185 4.04 -26.34 58.66
N SER A 186 4.34 -26.36 57.36
CA SER A 186 3.93 -25.38 56.36
C SER A 186 3.50 -26.10 55.09
N ASN A 187 2.70 -25.43 54.26
CA ASN A 187 2.35 -25.98 52.95
C ASN A 187 3.62 -26.25 52.15
N LEU A 188 3.61 -27.38 51.45
CA LEU A 188 4.64 -27.76 50.50
C LEU A 188 4.76 -26.71 49.39
N LEU A 189 5.95 -26.56 48.85
CA LEU A 189 6.19 -25.70 47.70
C LEU A 189 5.47 -26.29 46.47
N PRO A 190 4.97 -25.46 45.55
CA PRO A 190 4.34 -25.93 44.33
C PRO A 190 5.36 -26.40 43.30
N ASP A 191 4.93 -27.30 42.42
CA ASP A 191 5.69 -27.81 41.27
C ASP A 191 7.09 -28.37 41.61
N VAL A 192 7.20 -29.05 42.74
CA VAL A 192 8.47 -29.65 43.19
C VAL A 192 8.30 -31.11 43.56
N GLN A 193 9.36 -31.88 43.37
CA GLN A 193 9.43 -33.28 43.79
C GLN A 193 9.94 -33.38 45.24
N TYR A 194 9.19 -34.09 46.07
CA TYR A 194 9.57 -34.45 47.42
C TYR A 194 9.93 -35.93 47.51
N THR A 195 10.87 -36.25 48.40
CA THR A 195 11.27 -37.62 48.75
C THR A 195 10.91 -37.87 50.20
N ALA A 196 10.03 -38.85 50.45
CA ALA A 196 9.74 -39.33 51.79
C ALA A 196 10.57 -40.60 52.07
N THR A 197 11.04 -40.74 53.31
CA THR A 197 11.88 -41.87 53.72
C THR A 197 11.48 -42.34 55.10
N ILE A 198 11.20 -43.64 55.21
CA ILE A 198 11.10 -44.35 56.49
C ILE A 198 12.36 -45.19 56.66
N THR A 199 13.16 -44.90 57.68
CA THR A 199 14.47 -45.54 57.87
C THR A 199 14.36 -46.89 58.60
N THR A 200 15.41 -47.69 58.51
CA THR A 200 15.62 -48.90 59.35
C THR A 200 15.61 -48.65 60.86
N GLY A 201 15.64 -47.39 61.31
CA GLY A 201 15.42 -47.03 62.71
C GLY A 201 13.99 -47.30 63.22
N ALA A 202 13.01 -47.43 62.32
CA ALA A 202 11.66 -47.86 62.66
C ALA A 202 11.63 -49.36 62.98
N LYS A 203 11.13 -49.71 64.17
CA LYS A 203 11.17 -51.08 64.69
C LYS A 203 9.79 -51.61 65.06
N SER A 204 9.61 -52.93 64.98
CA SER A 204 8.47 -53.64 65.56
C SER A 204 8.42 -53.45 67.09
N LEU A 205 7.31 -53.86 67.71
CA LEU A 205 7.20 -53.89 69.18
C LEU A 205 8.29 -54.74 69.86
N ALA A 206 8.81 -55.77 69.20
CA ALA A 206 9.89 -56.61 69.73
C ALA A 206 11.31 -56.08 69.40
N GLY A 207 11.41 -54.89 68.77
CA GLY A 207 12.66 -54.21 68.49
C GLY A 207 13.33 -54.60 67.17
N MET A 208 12.64 -55.33 66.29
CA MET A 208 13.16 -55.70 64.96
C MET A 208 13.06 -54.51 64.00
N PRO A 209 14.17 -54.05 63.38
CA PRO A 209 14.14 -52.98 62.40
C PRO A 209 13.54 -53.43 61.07
N MET A 210 13.13 -52.47 60.24
CA MET A 210 12.85 -52.72 58.81
C MET A 210 14.09 -53.28 58.09
N ALA A 211 13.89 -54.05 57.02
CA ALA A 211 14.97 -54.67 56.25
C ALA A 211 15.88 -53.64 55.54
N ALA A 212 15.29 -52.54 55.08
CA ALA A 212 15.96 -51.43 54.41
C ALA A 212 15.14 -50.15 54.59
N ASP A 213 15.74 -49.00 54.32
CA ASP A 213 15.02 -47.73 54.25
C ASP A 213 13.97 -47.80 53.13
N TYR A 214 12.73 -47.43 53.43
CA TYR A 214 11.67 -47.33 52.44
C TYR A 214 11.58 -45.90 51.93
N VAL A 215 11.91 -45.71 50.65
CA VAL A 215 11.99 -44.40 50.00
C VAL A 215 10.97 -44.31 48.87
N TRP A 216 10.18 -43.23 48.83
CA TRP A 216 9.30 -42.93 47.70
C TRP A 216 9.30 -41.44 47.40
N THR A 217 8.93 -41.10 46.16
CA THR A 217 8.83 -39.70 45.71
C THR A 217 7.41 -39.37 45.29
N PHE A 218 7.06 -38.09 45.34
CA PHE A 218 5.83 -37.53 44.78
C PHE A 218 6.09 -36.07 44.35
N SER A 219 5.23 -35.50 43.51
CA SER A 219 5.34 -34.10 43.07
C SER A 219 4.10 -33.30 43.40
N THR A 220 4.30 -32.09 43.91
CA THR A 220 3.22 -31.14 44.18
C THR A 220 2.73 -30.50 42.89
N GLY A 221 1.44 -30.11 42.85
CA GLY A 221 0.90 -29.41 41.69
C GLY A 221 1.37 -27.95 41.56
N GLN A 222 1.19 -27.39 40.37
CA GLN A 222 1.41 -25.96 40.11
C GLN A 222 0.28 -25.10 40.73
N VAL A 223 0.59 -23.83 41.02
CA VAL A 223 -0.41 -22.85 41.46
C VAL A 223 -1.07 -22.20 40.23
N PRO A 224 -2.41 -22.06 40.20
CA PRO A 224 -3.09 -21.28 39.19
C PRO A 224 -2.63 -19.82 39.15
N ALA A 225 -2.31 -19.34 37.96
CA ALA A 225 -1.93 -17.96 37.69
C ALA A 225 -2.65 -17.46 36.43
N VAL A 226 -3.06 -16.18 36.44
CA VAL A 226 -3.61 -15.50 35.26
C VAL A 226 -2.45 -15.03 34.39
N LEU A 227 -2.40 -15.52 33.15
CA LEU A 227 -1.38 -15.16 32.15
C LEU A 227 -1.71 -13.88 31.40
N SER A 228 -2.98 -13.65 31.10
CA SER A 228 -3.44 -12.48 30.35
C SER A 228 -4.90 -12.17 30.65
N THR A 229 -5.28 -10.90 30.50
CA THR A 229 -6.67 -10.45 30.59
C THR A 229 -7.07 -9.66 29.34
N ASP A 230 -8.36 -9.67 29.03
CA ASP A 230 -8.96 -8.79 28.04
C ASP A 230 -10.24 -8.18 28.62
N PRO A 231 -10.32 -6.87 28.87
CA PRO A 231 -9.28 -5.87 28.60
C PRO A 231 -7.99 -6.07 29.40
N LEU A 232 -6.88 -5.58 28.85
CA LEU A 232 -5.61 -5.47 29.57
C LEU A 232 -5.76 -4.54 30.79
N ASN A 233 -4.92 -4.74 31.80
CA ASN A 233 -4.91 -3.86 32.97
C ASN A 233 -4.64 -2.40 32.57
N ASN A 234 -5.46 -1.49 33.07
CA ASN A 234 -5.53 -0.06 32.74
C ASN A 234 -5.87 0.25 31.27
N ALA A 235 -6.47 -0.69 30.52
CA ALA A 235 -6.96 -0.40 29.19
C ALA A 235 -8.00 0.73 29.23
N THR A 236 -7.84 1.71 28.35
CA THR A 236 -8.82 2.78 28.13
C THR A 236 -9.58 2.54 26.84
N SER A 237 -10.67 3.28 26.62
CA SER A 237 -11.48 3.16 25.41
C SER A 237 -12.09 1.78 25.18
N VAL A 238 -12.38 1.06 26.25
CA VAL A 238 -13.02 -0.26 26.19
C VAL A 238 -14.48 -0.11 25.71
N ALA A 239 -14.89 -0.98 24.78
CA ALA A 239 -16.25 -1.01 24.26
C ALA A 239 -17.28 -1.31 25.38
N PHE A 240 -18.48 -0.75 25.27
CA PHE A 240 -19.50 -0.86 26.31
C PHE A 240 -20.05 -2.28 26.47
N ASN A 241 -20.05 -3.07 25.40
CA ASN A 241 -20.51 -4.46 25.38
C ASN A 241 -19.37 -5.47 25.60
N LYS A 242 -18.24 -5.04 26.17
CA LYS A 242 -17.06 -5.88 26.30
C LYS A 242 -17.33 -7.11 27.19
N ILE A 243 -17.11 -8.29 26.63
CA ILE A 243 -16.92 -9.52 27.40
C ILE A 243 -15.52 -9.44 28.02
N VAL A 244 -15.46 -9.55 29.35
CA VAL A 244 -14.21 -9.45 30.09
C VAL A 244 -13.67 -10.85 30.32
N SER A 245 -12.42 -11.12 29.97
CA SER A 245 -11.84 -12.45 30.04
C SER A 245 -10.47 -12.47 30.72
N ALA A 246 -10.10 -13.66 31.19
CA ALA A 246 -8.80 -13.98 31.75
C ALA A 246 -8.37 -15.38 31.32
N LYS A 247 -7.08 -15.55 31.01
CA LYS A 247 -6.48 -16.83 30.63
C LYS A 247 -5.60 -17.35 31.76
N PHE A 248 -5.79 -18.60 32.17
CA PHE A 248 -4.98 -19.25 33.19
C PHE A 248 -3.79 -20.02 32.58
N ASN A 249 -2.75 -20.24 33.39
CA ASN A 249 -1.60 -21.07 33.05
C ASN A 249 -1.92 -22.57 32.99
N MET A 250 -3.08 -22.99 33.50
CA MET A 250 -3.52 -24.38 33.55
C MET A 250 -5.04 -24.49 33.53
N ALA A 251 -5.55 -25.71 33.39
CA ALA A 251 -6.97 -25.98 33.54
C ALA A 251 -7.43 -25.82 35.01
N MET A 252 -8.54 -25.12 35.18
CA MET A 252 -9.21 -24.80 36.43
C MET A 252 -10.40 -25.73 36.67
N ASP A 253 -10.82 -25.85 37.92
CA ASP A 253 -12.07 -26.49 38.31
C ASP A 253 -13.25 -25.56 37.96
N PRO A 254 -14.12 -25.93 36.99
CA PRO A 254 -15.25 -25.09 36.59
C PRO A 254 -16.23 -24.80 37.74
N LEU A 255 -16.34 -25.68 38.73
CA LEU A 255 -17.23 -25.49 39.88
C LEU A 255 -16.73 -24.40 40.83
N SER A 256 -15.43 -24.12 40.80
CA SER A 256 -14.81 -23.01 41.55
C SER A 256 -14.96 -21.66 40.86
N LEU A 257 -15.29 -21.64 39.56
CA LEU A 257 -15.33 -20.45 38.71
C LEU A 257 -16.75 -19.95 38.49
N ILE A 258 -17.31 -19.36 39.53
CA ILE A 258 -18.69 -18.83 39.57
C ILE A 258 -18.71 -17.31 39.75
N GLY A 259 -19.91 -16.71 39.73
CA GLY A 259 -20.10 -15.25 39.85
C GLY A 259 -19.63 -14.62 41.16
N THR A 260 -19.27 -15.40 42.18
CA THR A 260 -18.61 -14.90 43.40
C THR A 260 -17.08 -14.97 43.33
N THR A 261 -16.53 -15.75 42.40
CA THR A 261 -15.09 -15.92 42.20
C THR A 261 -14.55 -14.92 41.19
N PHE A 262 -15.28 -14.70 40.07
CA PHE A 262 -14.96 -13.69 39.08
C PHE A 262 -16.02 -12.59 39.10
N THR A 263 -15.63 -11.40 39.55
CA THR A 263 -16.52 -10.25 39.73
C THR A 263 -16.01 -9.03 38.98
N ILE A 264 -16.92 -8.15 38.57
CA ILE A 264 -16.62 -6.83 38.04
C ILE A 264 -17.38 -5.80 38.88
N LYS A 265 -16.72 -4.71 39.28
CA LYS A 265 -17.31 -3.62 40.07
C LYS A 265 -17.04 -2.25 39.45
N GLN A 266 -18.03 -1.38 39.53
CA GLN A 266 -17.89 0.07 39.36
C GLN A 266 -17.72 0.70 40.75
N GLY A 267 -16.49 1.03 41.14
CA GLY A 267 -16.19 1.39 42.52
C GLY A 267 -16.60 0.26 43.48
N THR A 268 -17.65 0.48 44.28
CA THR A 268 -18.20 -0.52 45.21
C THR A 268 -19.40 -1.30 44.65
N ILE A 269 -19.99 -0.87 43.52
CA ILE A 269 -21.21 -1.42 42.95
C ILE A 269 -20.88 -2.62 42.05
N PRO A 270 -21.44 -3.82 42.29
CA PRO A 270 -21.22 -4.97 41.41
C PRO A 270 -21.95 -4.81 40.06
N VAL A 271 -21.29 -5.21 38.99
CA VAL A 271 -21.89 -5.40 37.66
C VAL A 271 -22.50 -6.80 37.63
N LEU A 272 -23.77 -6.91 37.23
CA LEU A 272 -24.42 -8.20 37.02
C LEU A 272 -23.93 -8.83 35.71
N GLY A 273 -23.74 -10.14 35.71
CA GLY A 273 -23.29 -10.87 34.53
C GLY A 273 -23.20 -12.38 34.78
N THR A 274 -22.91 -13.11 33.72
CA THR A 274 -22.71 -14.56 33.74
C THR A 274 -21.24 -14.90 33.58
N VAL A 275 -20.78 -15.92 34.32
CA VAL A 275 -19.41 -16.44 34.22
C VAL A 275 -19.44 -17.73 33.41
N THR A 276 -18.57 -17.84 32.41
CA THR A 276 -18.40 -19.05 31.60
C THR A 276 -16.92 -19.41 31.50
N TYR A 277 -16.60 -20.70 31.48
CA TYR A 277 -15.24 -21.21 31.45
C TYR A 277 -15.05 -22.23 30.33
N ASN A 278 -13.97 -22.11 29.56
CA ASN A 278 -13.64 -23.05 28.49
C ASN A 278 -12.12 -23.28 28.41
N GLY A 279 -11.67 -24.51 28.66
CA GLY A 279 -10.26 -24.90 28.53
C GLY A 279 -9.39 -24.25 29.59
N THR A 280 -8.79 -23.09 29.28
CA THR A 280 -8.01 -22.22 30.18
C THR A 280 -8.55 -20.80 30.25
N ASP A 281 -9.58 -20.48 29.46
CA ASP A 281 -10.12 -19.13 29.29
C ASP A 281 -11.41 -18.99 30.10
N LEU A 282 -11.44 -17.95 30.93
CA LEU A 282 -12.56 -17.57 31.78
C LEU A 282 -13.16 -16.27 31.24
N PHE A 283 -14.49 -16.21 31.14
CA PHE A 283 -15.22 -15.07 30.62
C PHE A 283 -16.30 -14.61 31.61
N PHE A 284 -16.45 -13.30 31.74
CA PHE A 284 -17.55 -12.62 32.39
C PHE A 284 -18.32 -11.84 31.33
N ILE A 285 -19.59 -12.17 31.14
CA ILE A 285 -20.49 -11.53 30.19
C ILE A 285 -21.44 -10.63 30.98
N PRO A 286 -21.27 -9.30 30.94
CA PRO A 286 -22.20 -8.38 31.59
C PRO A 286 -23.64 -8.58 31.10
N SER A 287 -24.62 -8.51 32.00
CA SER A 287 -26.05 -8.66 31.64
C SER A 287 -26.60 -7.45 30.88
N GLY A 288 -25.86 -6.34 30.87
CA GLY A 288 -26.14 -5.14 30.10
C GLY A 288 -24.84 -4.39 29.81
N ASN A 289 -24.91 -3.40 28.91
CA ASN A 289 -23.74 -2.60 28.56
C ASN A 289 -23.15 -1.88 29.78
N LEU A 290 -21.82 -1.85 29.82
CA LEU A 290 -21.05 -1.08 30.79
C LEU A 290 -21.26 0.41 30.55
N MET A 291 -21.30 1.19 31.62
CA MET A 291 -21.47 2.64 31.57
C MET A 291 -20.27 3.30 30.87
N PRO A 292 -20.48 4.37 30.10
CA PRO A 292 -19.39 5.07 29.41
C PRO A 292 -18.49 5.84 30.37
N ALA A 293 -17.26 6.13 29.94
CA ALA A 293 -16.25 6.89 30.70
C ALA A 293 -16.04 6.40 32.14
N THR A 294 -16.28 5.12 32.39
CA THR A 294 -16.38 4.55 33.74
C THR A 294 -15.24 3.57 33.95
N GLU A 295 -14.52 3.72 35.07
CA GLU A 295 -13.53 2.75 35.51
C GLU A 295 -14.22 1.55 36.19
N TYR A 296 -13.89 0.36 35.72
CA TYR A 296 -14.30 -0.91 36.29
C TYR A 296 -13.09 -1.64 36.87
N THR A 297 -13.31 -2.32 38.00
CA THR A 297 -12.34 -3.22 38.63
C THR A 297 -12.85 -4.64 38.49
N ALA A 298 -12.07 -5.48 37.83
CA ALA A 298 -12.30 -6.91 37.72
C ALA A 298 -11.43 -7.67 38.73
N THR A 299 -12.00 -8.69 39.36
CA THR A 299 -11.34 -9.48 40.40
C THR A 299 -11.64 -10.96 40.22
N ILE A 300 -10.58 -11.76 40.16
CA ILE A 300 -10.63 -13.21 40.33
C ILE A 300 -10.01 -13.52 41.70
N ASN A 301 -10.81 -14.03 42.64
CA ASN A 301 -10.34 -14.25 44.00
C ASN A 301 -9.74 -15.65 44.23
N THR A 302 -9.10 -15.82 45.39
CA THR A 302 -8.43 -17.07 45.83
C THR A 302 -9.33 -18.30 45.95
N ASN A 303 -10.65 -18.18 45.80
CA ASN A 303 -11.54 -19.34 45.71
C ASN A 303 -11.46 -20.06 44.35
N ALA A 304 -10.87 -19.44 43.32
CA ALA A 304 -10.55 -20.10 42.06
C ALA A 304 -9.49 -21.19 42.28
N LYS A 305 -9.79 -22.42 41.84
CA LYS A 305 -8.94 -23.61 42.04
C LYS A 305 -8.58 -24.28 40.72
N SER A 306 -7.38 -24.87 40.67
CA SER A 306 -7.02 -25.83 39.61
C SER A 306 -7.95 -27.05 39.66
N SER A 307 -7.96 -27.86 38.59
CA SER A 307 -8.62 -29.17 38.61
C SER A 307 -8.10 -30.10 39.72
N GLY A 308 -6.87 -29.87 40.20
CA GLY A 308 -6.28 -30.58 41.35
C GLY A 308 -6.66 -30.02 42.72
N GLY A 309 -7.50 -28.97 42.79
CA GLY A 309 -7.98 -28.37 44.04
C GLY A 309 -7.05 -27.31 44.66
N ILE A 310 -5.94 -26.95 43.99
CA ILE A 310 -5.00 -25.92 44.44
C ILE A 310 -5.58 -24.53 44.13
N SER A 311 -5.76 -23.69 45.16
CA SER A 311 -6.21 -22.30 45.02
C SER A 311 -5.15 -21.38 44.41
N MET A 312 -5.58 -20.27 43.80
CA MET A 312 -4.69 -19.14 43.47
C MET A 312 -3.96 -18.61 44.71
N ALA A 313 -2.73 -18.13 44.54
CA ALA A 313 -1.92 -17.60 45.65
C ALA A 313 -2.45 -16.27 46.22
N ALA A 314 -3.08 -15.45 45.38
CA ALA A 314 -3.67 -14.16 45.75
C ALA A 314 -4.80 -13.82 44.78
N ASP A 315 -5.64 -12.86 45.16
CA ASP A 315 -6.64 -12.28 44.27
C ASP A 315 -5.95 -11.59 43.08
N TYR A 316 -6.40 -11.88 41.86
CA TYR A 316 -5.95 -11.19 40.66
C TYR A 316 -6.90 -10.05 40.35
N VAL A 317 -6.40 -8.82 40.44
CA VAL A 317 -7.20 -7.59 40.28
C VAL A 317 -6.64 -6.76 39.14
N TRP A 318 -7.51 -6.34 38.23
CA TRP A 318 -7.17 -5.40 37.17
C TRP A 318 -8.28 -4.39 36.93
N LYS A 319 -7.90 -3.26 36.33
CA LYS A 319 -8.82 -2.18 36.02
C LYS A 319 -8.93 -1.95 34.53
N PHE A 320 -10.04 -1.40 34.09
CA PHE A 320 -10.20 -0.89 32.73
C PHE A 320 -11.23 0.25 32.70
N THR A 321 -11.10 1.14 31.73
CA THR A 321 -11.99 2.30 31.55
C THR A 321 -12.69 2.20 30.20
N THR A 322 -14.02 2.26 30.23
CA THR A 322 -14.84 2.29 29.02
C THR A 322 -14.63 3.60 28.24
N ALA A 323 -14.86 3.57 26.93
CA ALA A 323 -14.72 4.73 26.07
C ALA A 323 -15.60 5.92 26.50
N LEU A 324 -15.20 7.12 26.11
CA LEU A 324 -16.12 8.26 26.13
C LEU A 324 -17.27 7.96 25.17
N ALA A 325 -18.50 8.14 25.62
CA ALA A 325 -19.63 7.97 24.73
C ALA A 325 -19.84 9.23 23.89
N THR A 326 -19.87 9.04 22.57
CA THR A 326 -20.19 10.07 21.60
C THR A 326 -21.69 10.07 21.34
N ALA A 327 -22.30 11.24 21.32
CA ALA A 327 -23.72 11.36 20.96
C ALA A 327 -23.93 10.99 19.48
N PRO A 328 -25.01 10.25 19.15
CA PRO A 328 -25.40 10.04 17.76
C PRO A 328 -25.80 11.37 17.10
N ALA A 329 -25.51 11.50 15.80
CA ALA A 329 -25.94 12.63 14.97
C ALA A 329 -26.79 12.13 13.79
N VAL A 330 -27.76 12.93 13.35
CA VAL A 330 -28.47 12.67 12.09
C VAL A 330 -27.61 13.19 10.95
N THR A 331 -27.21 12.31 10.03
CA THR A 331 -26.30 12.60 8.91
C THR A 331 -27.04 12.90 7.61
N LEU A 332 -28.21 12.30 7.42
CA LEU A 332 -29.04 12.48 6.23
C LEU A 332 -30.52 12.39 6.59
N THR A 333 -31.36 13.14 5.87
CA THR A 333 -32.82 12.99 5.90
C THR A 333 -33.37 12.83 4.50
N SER A 334 -34.45 12.05 4.36
CA SER A 334 -35.26 12.00 3.15
C SER A 334 -36.73 12.15 3.53
N PRO A 335 -37.42 13.23 3.12
CA PRO A 335 -36.92 14.33 2.30
C PRO A 335 -35.80 15.13 2.99
N VAL A 336 -34.94 15.75 2.18
CA VAL A 336 -33.95 16.71 2.68
C VAL A 336 -34.66 17.93 3.29
N ASN A 337 -34.03 18.63 4.23
CA ASN A 337 -34.62 19.80 4.86
C ASN A 337 -35.00 20.87 3.81
N LEU A 338 -36.22 21.40 3.94
CA LEU A 338 -36.87 22.35 3.02
C LEU A 338 -37.15 21.80 1.61
N ALA A 339 -37.17 20.48 1.42
CA ALA A 339 -37.60 19.89 0.16
C ALA A 339 -39.04 20.31 -0.18
N VAL A 340 -39.24 20.78 -1.41
CA VAL A 340 -40.57 21.07 -1.99
C VAL A 340 -40.95 19.97 -2.97
N ASN A 341 -42.23 19.90 -3.34
CA ASN A 341 -42.75 18.91 -4.28
C ASN A 341 -42.54 17.45 -3.85
N VAL A 342 -42.58 17.19 -2.54
CA VAL A 342 -42.44 15.83 -2.01
C VAL A 342 -43.70 15.01 -2.34
N PRO A 343 -43.57 13.80 -2.92
CA PRO A 343 -44.72 12.93 -3.14
C PRO A 343 -45.55 12.69 -1.87
N VAL A 344 -46.87 12.60 -2.00
CA VAL A 344 -47.77 12.45 -0.84
C VAL A 344 -47.64 11.10 -0.14
N ASP A 345 -47.15 10.08 -0.83
CA ASP A 345 -46.89 8.71 -0.33
C ASP A 345 -45.48 8.55 0.29
N LYS A 346 -44.74 9.65 0.47
CA LYS A 346 -43.34 9.61 0.84
C LYS A 346 -43.12 9.01 2.24
N ILE A 347 -42.26 7.99 2.31
CA ILE A 347 -41.64 7.51 3.55
C ILE A 347 -40.59 8.53 4.01
N VAL A 348 -40.74 8.98 5.26
CA VAL A 348 -39.85 9.97 5.88
C VAL A 348 -38.74 9.22 6.61
N THR A 349 -37.47 9.47 6.29
CA THR A 349 -36.34 8.74 6.86
C THR A 349 -35.27 9.68 7.43
N ALA A 350 -34.51 9.15 8.40
CA ALA A 350 -33.30 9.77 8.94
C ALA A 350 -32.20 8.71 9.11
N THR A 351 -30.97 9.05 8.72
CA THR A 351 -29.77 8.20 8.87
C THR A 351 -28.94 8.72 10.04
N PHE A 352 -28.46 7.83 10.90
CA PHE A 352 -27.62 8.17 12.05
C PHE A 352 -26.14 7.93 11.79
N SER A 353 -25.28 8.66 12.50
CA SER A 353 -23.82 8.50 12.44
C SER A 353 -23.30 7.20 13.07
N MET A 354 -24.18 6.44 13.74
CA MET A 354 -23.89 5.18 14.42
C MET A 354 -25.19 4.39 14.66
N LEU A 355 -25.07 3.12 15.04
CA LEU A 355 -26.22 2.29 15.37
C LEU A 355 -26.98 2.80 16.61
N MET A 356 -28.30 2.85 16.49
CA MET A 356 -29.23 3.28 17.53
C MET A 356 -29.81 2.09 18.30
N ASP A 357 -30.28 2.33 19.52
CA ASP A 357 -31.13 1.39 20.27
C ASP A 357 -32.55 1.40 19.69
N PRO A 358 -33.01 0.32 19.03
CA PRO A 358 -34.32 0.28 18.38
C PRO A 358 -35.49 0.51 19.34
N LEU A 359 -35.34 0.19 20.63
CA LEU A 359 -36.41 0.39 21.63
C LEU A 359 -36.68 1.88 21.90
N THR A 360 -35.69 2.73 21.63
CA THR A 360 -35.77 4.16 21.84
C THR A 360 -36.32 4.90 20.61
N LEU A 361 -36.49 4.23 19.48
CA LEU A 361 -37.04 4.77 18.23
C LEU A 361 -38.54 4.45 18.12
N ASN A 362 -39.37 5.32 18.67
CA ASN A 362 -40.82 5.11 18.78
C ASN A 362 -41.59 6.43 18.56
N GLY A 363 -42.92 6.39 18.67
CA GLY A 363 -43.79 7.53 18.36
C GLY A 363 -43.65 8.78 19.25
N SER A 364 -42.75 8.75 20.25
CA SER A 364 -42.36 9.92 21.04
C SER A 364 -41.00 10.51 20.63
N THR A 365 -40.17 9.73 19.93
CA THR A 365 -38.80 10.12 19.54
C THR A 365 -38.64 10.33 18.04
N VAL A 366 -39.51 9.73 17.23
CA VAL A 366 -39.62 9.96 15.79
C VAL A 366 -41.03 10.47 15.52
N THR A 367 -41.15 11.76 15.19
CA THR A 367 -42.46 12.41 15.05
C THR A 367 -42.55 13.18 13.73
N LEU A 368 -43.77 13.24 13.21
CA LEU A 368 -44.12 14.02 12.03
C LEU A 368 -45.37 14.85 12.36
N PHE A 369 -45.30 16.16 12.10
CA PHE A 369 -46.37 17.11 12.40
C PHE A 369 -46.77 17.90 11.15
N ARG A 370 -48.06 18.17 11.02
CA ARG A 370 -48.64 19.15 10.12
C ARG A 370 -49.12 20.34 10.95
N GLY A 371 -48.38 21.44 10.95
CA GLY A 371 -48.60 22.52 11.90
C GLY A 371 -48.52 21.99 13.34
N THR A 372 -49.62 22.05 14.08
CA THR A 372 -49.73 21.50 15.46
C THR A 372 -50.35 20.09 15.52
N THR A 373 -50.82 19.55 14.39
CA THR A 373 -51.45 18.21 14.35
C THR A 373 -50.39 17.14 14.12
N LYS A 374 -50.34 16.12 14.99
CA LYS A 374 -49.48 14.94 14.80
C LYS A 374 -49.99 14.09 13.64
N VAL A 375 -49.08 13.60 12.80
CA VAL A 375 -49.37 12.62 11.75
C VAL A 375 -49.13 11.22 12.32
N GLU A 376 -50.09 10.33 12.17
CA GLU A 376 -49.95 8.94 12.58
C GLU A 376 -49.18 8.13 11.53
N GLY A 377 -48.42 7.13 11.99
CA GLY A 377 -47.56 6.34 11.13
C GLY A 377 -46.82 5.23 11.88
N THR A 378 -46.20 4.35 11.11
CA THR A 378 -45.41 3.22 11.63
C THR A 378 -43.93 3.54 11.54
N ILE A 379 -43.16 3.11 12.55
CA ILE A 379 -41.72 3.35 12.63
C ILE A 379 -41.00 2.02 12.46
N THR A 380 -40.01 2.01 11.57
CA THR A 380 -39.11 0.86 11.36
C THR A 380 -37.67 1.35 11.43
N TYR A 381 -36.76 0.46 11.85
CA TYR A 381 -35.34 0.76 11.96
C TYR A 381 -34.53 -0.41 11.38
N ASN A 382 -33.66 -0.10 10.41
CA ASN A 382 -32.82 -1.10 9.75
C ASN A 382 -31.43 -0.51 9.50
N GLY A 383 -30.38 -1.20 9.95
CA GLY A 383 -29.01 -0.69 9.89
C GLY A 383 -28.87 0.58 10.74
N ASP A 384 -28.57 1.70 10.10
CA ASP A 384 -28.43 3.05 10.66
C ASP A 384 -29.59 3.99 10.25
N VAL A 385 -30.61 3.48 9.57
CA VAL A 385 -31.74 4.26 9.05
C VAL A 385 -33.03 3.98 9.83
N VAL A 386 -33.64 5.05 10.34
CA VAL A 386 -35.02 5.02 10.83
C VAL A 386 -35.98 5.53 9.76
N SER A 387 -37.10 4.84 9.58
CA SER A 387 -38.14 5.16 8.60
C SER A 387 -39.48 5.32 9.29
N PHE A 388 -40.15 6.44 9.04
CA PHE A 388 -41.51 6.75 9.42
C PHE A 388 -42.40 6.64 8.17
N LEU A 389 -43.28 5.64 8.14
CA LEU A 389 -44.28 5.45 7.10
C LEU A 389 -45.62 6.02 7.60
N PRO A 390 -46.11 7.15 7.04
CA PRO A 390 -47.42 7.68 7.38
C PRO A 390 -48.54 6.64 7.20
N SER A 391 -49.53 6.61 8.09
CA SER A 391 -50.64 5.65 8.01
C SER A 391 -51.62 5.92 6.86
N SER A 392 -51.54 7.10 6.25
CA SER A 392 -52.29 7.56 5.08
C SER A 392 -51.42 8.51 4.29
N ASP A 393 -51.71 8.68 3.00
CA ASP A 393 -51.07 9.71 2.17
C ASP A 393 -51.11 11.07 2.86
N LEU A 394 -50.00 11.80 2.76
CA LEU A 394 -49.88 13.16 3.24
C LEU A 394 -50.78 14.08 2.41
N LEU A 395 -51.24 15.18 2.99
CA LEU A 395 -52.06 16.15 2.26
C LEU A 395 -51.21 16.87 1.21
N PRO A 396 -51.72 17.12 -0.01
CA PRO A 396 -51.02 17.90 -1.02
C PRO A 396 -50.73 19.35 -0.58
N GLY A 397 -49.65 19.94 -1.11
CA GLY A 397 -49.29 21.35 -0.94
C GLY A 397 -49.07 21.78 0.52
N THR A 398 -48.79 20.84 1.41
CA THR A 398 -48.81 21.04 2.86
C THR A 398 -47.41 20.92 3.45
N GLU A 399 -47.03 21.85 4.34
CA GLU A 399 -45.77 21.77 5.08
C GLU A 399 -45.88 20.76 6.24
N TYR A 400 -44.89 19.87 6.31
CA TYR A 400 -44.68 18.91 7.39
C TYR A 400 -43.37 19.19 8.11
N THR A 401 -43.37 19.00 9.42
CA THR A 401 -42.19 19.09 10.29
C THR A 401 -41.91 17.72 10.88
N ALA A 402 -40.78 17.13 10.53
CA ALA A 402 -40.29 15.90 11.12
C ALA A 402 -39.26 16.19 12.21
N THR A 403 -39.28 15.41 13.29
CA THR A 403 -38.38 15.60 14.43
C THR A 403 -37.86 14.26 14.92
N ILE A 404 -36.54 14.14 15.05
CA ILE A 404 -35.90 13.16 15.94
C ILE A 404 -35.61 13.87 17.26
N THR A 405 -36.10 13.34 18.39
CA THR A 405 -35.89 13.98 19.70
C THR A 405 -34.63 13.46 20.39
N THR A 406 -34.15 14.17 21.41
CA THR A 406 -33.06 13.74 22.29
C THR A 406 -33.34 12.42 23.04
N GLY A 407 -34.58 11.91 23.00
CA GLY A 407 -34.93 10.59 23.52
C GLY A 407 -34.46 9.43 22.64
N ALA A 408 -34.10 9.66 21.37
CA ALA A 408 -33.51 8.65 20.49
C ALA A 408 -32.04 8.41 20.88
N LYS A 409 -31.73 7.19 21.35
CA LYS A 409 -30.43 6.87 21.97
C LYS A 409 -29.66 5.83 21.17
N ASN A 410 -28.33 5.88 21.26
CA ASN A 410 -27.46 4.79 20.79
C ASN A 410 -27.49 3.59 21.77
N LEU A 411 -26.84 2.49 21.39
CA LEU A 411 -26.71 1.29 22.24
C LEU A 411 -26.00 1.56 23.58
N ALA A 412 -25.28 2.69 23.71
CA ALA A 412 -24.66 3.13 24.96
C ALA A 412 -25.61 3.95 25.86
N GLY A 413 -26.88 4.13 25.45
CA GLY A 413 -27.88 4.90 26.17
C GLY A 413 -27.76 6.43 26.00
N ILE A 414 -26.91 6.91 25.10
CA ILE A 414 -26.70 8.35 24.86
C ILE A 414 -27.65 8.83 23.76
N GLY A 415 -28.44 9.84 24.09
CA GLY A 415 -29.37 10.50 23.16
C GLY A 415 -28.64 11.36 22.13
N ILE A 416 -29.30 11.65 21.00
CA ILE A 416 -28.81 12.71 20.10
C ILE A 416 -28.66 14.03 20.88
N ALA A 417 -27.66 14.84 20.53
CA ALA A 417 -27.27 16.01 21.35
C ALA A 417 -28.38 17.08 21.48
N ALA A 418 -29.20 17.26 20.44
CA ALA A 418 -30.34 18.16 20.40
C ALA A 418 -31.41 17.57 19.48
N ASN A 419 -32.67 18.02 19.62
CA ASN A 419 -33.72 17.63 18.69
C ASN A 419 -33.32 18.00 17.25
N TYR A 420 -33.34 17.03 16.35
CA TYR A 420 -33.08 17.26 14.94
C TYR A 420 -34.42 17.49 14.23
N ILE A 421 -34.65 18.73 13.78
CA ILE A 421 -35.90 19.18 13.19
C ILE A 421 -35.65 19.51 11.73
N TRP A 422 -36.47 18.96 10.83
CA TRP A 422 -36.47 19.33 9.42
C TRP A 422 -37.89 19.46 8.89
N LYS A 423 -38.03 20.27 7.84
CA LYS A 423 -39.31 20.54 7.21
C LYS A 423 -39.30 20.10 5.76
N PHE A 424 -40.47 19.80 5.22
CA PHE A 424 -40.66 19.58 3.79
C PHE A 424 -42.11 19.92 3.40
N THR A 425 -42.33 20.23 2.12
CA THR A 425 -43.65 20.54 1.58
C THR A 425 -44.03 19.50 0.54
N THR A 426 -45.18 18.88 0.72
CA THR A 426 -45.73 17.92 -0.24
C THR A 426 -46.15 18.61 -1.53
N VAL A 427 -46.18 17.83 -2.59
CA VAL A 427 -46.53 18.29 -3.93
C VAL A 427 -47.95 18.85 -3.97
N SER A 428 -48.14 19.96 -4.67
CA SER A 428 -49.42 20.67 -4.78
C SER A 428 -50.28 20.10 -5.91
N THR A 429 -51.60 20.06 -5.73
CA THR A 429 -52.58 19.58 -6.73
C THR A 429 -53.06 20.66 -7.70
N VAL A 430 -52.45 21.85 -7.69
CA VAL A 430 -52.81 22.91 -8.65
C VAL A 430 -52.38 22.49 -10.05
N ALA A 431 -53.32 22.54 -11.01
CA ALA A 431 -53.03 22.22 -12.40
C ALA A 431 -52.02 23.23 -13.01
N PRO A 432 -51.02 22.77 -13.77
CA PRO A 432 -50.11 23.65 -14.48
C PRO A 432 -50.83 24.45 -15.59
N ALA A 433 -50.37 25.68 -15.83
CA ALA A 433 -50.83 26.53 -16.93
C ALA A 433 -49.67 26.93 -17.83
N VAL A 434 -49.92 27.11 -19.14
CA VAL A 434 -48.94 27.71 -20.07
C VAL A 434 -49.04 29.23 -19.95
N ILE A 435 -47.96 29.87 -19.49
CA ILE A 435 -47.87 31.32 -19.26
C ILE A 435 -47.55 32.08 -20.55
N SER A 436 -46.67 31.53 -21.38
CA SER A 436 -46.24 32.19 -22.62
C SER A 436 -45.73 31.18 -23.65
N THR A 437 -45.84 31.52 -24.93
CA THR A 437 -45.27 30.74 -26.05
C THR A 437 -44.39 31.60 -26.94
N ASN A 438 -43.42 30.95 -27.61
CA ASN A 438 -42.59 31.58 -28.63
C ASN A 438 -42.42 30.60 -29.81
N PRO A 439 -42.96 30.90 -31.00
CA PRO A 439 -43.65 32.13 -31.37
C PRO A 439 -44.94 32.37 -30.58
N LEU A 440 -45.29 33.65 -30.44
CA LEU A 440 -46.61 34.04 -29.94
C LEU A 440 -47.70 33.48 -30.86
N ASN A 441 -48.89 33.23 -30.29
CA ASN A 441 -50.03 32.80 -31.08
C ASN A 441 -50.32 33.80 -32.21
N LEU A 442 -50.50 33.30 -33.42
CA LEU A 442 -50.70 34.02 -34.68
C LEU A 442 -49.51 34.88 -35.16
N ALA A 443 -48.30 34.65 -34.63
CA ALA A 443 -47.10 35.31 -35.15
C ALA A 443 -46.90 35.02 -36.65
N THR A 444 -46.50 36.01 -37.42
CA THR A 444 -46.12 35.89 -38.85
C THR A 444 -44.64 36.22 -39.03
N GLY A 445 -44.03 35.83 -40.16
CA GLY A 445 -42.61 36.08 -40.40
C GLY A 445 -41.69 35.29 -39.48
N VAL A 446 -42.15 34.14 -38.97
CA VAL A 446 -41.35 33.30 -38.08
C VAL A 446 -40.20 32.67 -38.87
N ALA A 447 -38.98 32.83 -38.36
CA ALA A 447 -37.79 32.22 -38.95
C ALA A 447 -37.95 30.70 -39.13
N LEU A 448 -37.38 30.15 -40.18
CA LEU A 448 -37.63 28.74 -40.56
C LEU A 448 -36.94 27.73 -39.64
N ASN A 449 -35.88 28.15 -38.96
CA ASN A 449 -35.17 27.37 -37.95
C ASN A 449 -35.72 27.60 -36.53
N LYS A 450 -36.92 28.18 -36.39
CA LYS A 450 -37.44 28.58 -35.10
C LYS A 450 -37.63 27.39 -34.17
N ILE A 451 -36.99 27.47 -33.00
CA ILE A 451 -37.32 26.63 -31.85
C ILE A 451 -38.64 27.12 -31.27
N VAL A 452 -39.62 26.20 -31.18
CA VAL A 452 -40.95 26.47 -30.66
C VAL A 452 -40.95 26.20 -29.17
N THR A 453 -41.22 27.20 -28.33
CA THR A 453 -41.14 27.08 -26.87
C THR A 453 -42.44 27.45 -26.17
N ALA A 454 -42.61 26.95 -24.96
CA ALA A 454 -43.66 27.35 -24.02
C ALA A 454 -43.11 27.38 -22.58
N LYS A 455 -43.66 28.25 -21.74
CA LYS A 455 -43.32 28.38 -20.32
C LYS A 455 -44.50 27.96 -19.46
N PHE A 456 -44.28 27.12 -18.46
CA PHE A 456 -45.30 26.68 -17.51
C PHE A 456 -45.34 27.53 -16.24
N SER A 457 -46.45 27.51 -15.53
CA SER A 457 -46.63 28.20 -14.24
C SER A 457 -45.95 27.52 -13.05
N MET A 458 -45.39 26.34 -13.26
CA MET A 458 -44.71 25.53 -12.26
C MET A 458 -43.83 24.48 -12.93
N LEU A 459 -43.02 23.77 -12.14
CA LEU A 459 -42.22 22.65 -12.62
C LEU A 459 -43.11 21.46 -13.04
N MET A 460 -42.74 20.86 -14.17
CA MET A 460 -43.38 19.72 -14.82
C MET A 460 -42.60 18.43 -14.59
N ASP A 461 -43.26 17.28 -14.72
CA ASP A 461 -42.58 15.98 -14.78
C ASP A 461 -41.95 15.79 -16.18
N PRO A 462 -40.60 15.77 -16.29
CA PRO A 462 -39.92 15.65 -17.58
C PRO A 462 -40.25 14.36 -18.34
N LEU A 463 -40.64 13.28 -17.66
CA LEU A 463 -40.98 12.00 -18.31
C LEU A 463 -42.28 12.09 -19.11
N THR A 464 -43.16 13.00 -18.71
CA THR A 464 -44.44 13.24 -19.38
C THR A 464 -44.32 14.21 -20.54
N LEU A 465 -43.19 14.91 -20.69
CA LEU A 465 -42.94 15.90 -21.74
C LEU A 465 -42.23 15.25 -22.94
N ASN A 466 -43.00 14.72 -23.87
CA ASN A 466 -42.50 13.95 -25.01
C ASN A 466 -43.34 14.21 -26.29
N GLY A 467 -43.03 13.50 -27.38
CA GLY A 467 -43.65 13.73 -28.69
C GLY A 467 -45.15 13.39 -28.81
N SER A 468 -45.78 12.97 -27.71
CA SER A 468 -47.24 12.84 -27.58
C SER A 468 -47.89 14.00 -26.80
N THR A 469 -47.12 14.71 -25.98
CA THR A 469 -47.63 15.80 -25.13
C THR A 469 -47.20 17.18 -25.59
N PHE A 470 -46.15 17.31 -26.40
CA PHE A 470 -45.86 18.51 -27.19
C PHE A 470 -45.73 18.14 -28.66
N THR A 471 -46.68 18.61 -29.48
CA THR A 471 -46.74 18.29 -30.91
C THR A 471 -46.74 19.54 -31.76
N LEU A 472 -46.16 19.43 -32.96
CA LEU A 472 -46.16 20.47 -33.98
C LEU A 472 -46.70 19.87 -35.29
N TYR A 473 -47.69 20.51 -35.90
CA TYR A 473 -48.34 20.07 -37.12
C TYR A 473 -48.32 21.16 -38.19
N ARG A 474 -48.19 20.74 -39.44
CA ARG A 474 -48.48 21.54 -40.64
C ARG A 474 -49.73 20.98 -41.29
N GLY A 475 -50.87 21.67 -41.13
CA GLY A 475 -52.16 21.08 -41.48
C GLY A 475 -52.38 19.77 -40.72
N THR A 476 -52.47 18.65 -41.44
CA THR A 476 -52.61 17.30 -40.86
C THR A 476 -51.30 16.53 -40.75
N THR A 477 -50.19 17.05 -41.28
CA THR A 477 -48.88 16.37 -41.24
C THR A 477 -48.14 16.73 -39.96
N LYS A 478 -47.75 15.71 -39.17
CA LYS A 478 -46.88 15.89 -38.01
C LYS A 478 -45.49 16.33 -38.44
N VAL A 479 -44.91 17.29 -37.73
CA VAL A 479 -43.50 17.69 -37.86
C VAL A 479 -42.72 16.93 -36.82
N ASP A 480 -41.67 16.23 -37.23
CA ASP A 480 -40.77 15.56 -36.29
C ASP A 480 -39.78 16.56 -35.68
N GLY A 481 -39.48 16.37 -34.40
CA GLY A 481 -38.63 17.26 -33.62
C GLY A 481 -38.20 16.63 -32.32
N THR A 482 -37.17 17.20 -31.71
CA THR A 482 -36.69 16.83 -30.38
C THR A 482 -37.26 17.78 -29.34
N ILE A 483 -37.64 17.22 -28.18
CA ILE A 483 -38.17 17.99 -27.05
C ILE A 483 -37.12 18.06 -25.95
N THR A 484 -36.93 19.25 -25.42
CA THR A 484 -36.08 19.50 -24.25
C THR A 484 -36.85 20.30 -23.21
N TYR A 485 -36.66 19.95 -21.94
CA TYR A 485 -37.29 20.62 -20.81
C TYR A 485 -36.21 21.11 -19.83
N ASN A 486 -36.26 22.39 -19.47
CA ASN A 486 -35.31 23.00 -18.54
C ASN A 486 -36.03 24.00 -17.63
N GLY A 487 -35.98 23.80 -16.31
CA GLY A 487 -36.67 24.66 -15.37
C GLY A 487 -38.18 24.55 -15.55
N ASP A 488 -38.84 25.62 -15.97
CA ASP A 488 -40.27 25.72 -16.30
C ASP A 488 -40.52 25.93 -17.82
N ASP A 489 -39.46 25.87 -18.64
CA ASP A 489 -39.52 26.07 -20.09
C ASP A 489 -39.41 24.74 -20.85
N ILE A 490 -40.31 24.52 -21.81
CA ILE A 490 -40.25 23.42 -22.77
C ILE A 490 -39.95 23.95 -24.17
N SER A 491 -39.07 23.25 -24.90
CA SER A 491 -38.66 23.60 -26.25
C SER A 491 -38.84 22.42 -27.20
N PHE A 492 -39.38 22.68 -28.38
CA PHE A 492 -39.48 21.77 -29.51
C PHE A 492 -38.57 22.29 -30.61
N LEU A 493 -37.52 21.53 -30.93
CA LEU A 493 -36.60 21.79 -32.03
C LEU A 493 -37.00 20.87 -33.21
N PRO A 494 -37.55 21.42 -34.31
CA PRO A 494 -37.83 20.64 -35.52
C PRO A 494 -36.56 19.94 -36.03
N LEU A 495 -36.66 18.68 -36.46
CA LEU A 495 -35.53 17.94 -37.03
C LEU A 495 -35.09 18.51 -38.38
N VAL A 496 -36.00 19.20 -39.07
CA VAL A 496 -35.78 19.87 -40.36
C VAL A 496 -36.36 21.27 -40.26
N ASN A 497 -35.73 22.25 -40.91
CA ASN A 497 -36.26 23.61 -41.00
C ASN A 497 -37.71 23.59 -41.48
N LEU A 498 -38.52 24.46 -40.87
CA LEU A 498 -39.91 24.68 -41.23
C LEU A 498 -39.99 25.20 -42.68
N LEU A 499 -41.08 24.87 -43.38
CA LEU A 499 -41.29 25.35 -44.73
C LEU A 499 -41.62 26.84 -44.74
N PRO A 500 -41.18 27.60 -45.75
CA PRO A 500 -41.49 29.02 -45.89
C PRO A 500 -42.98 29.27 -46.14
N GLY A 501 -43.48 30.42 -45.69
CA GLY A 501 -44.86 30.89 -45.89
C GLY A 501 -45.95 29.94 -45.38
N THR A 502 -45.62 29.09 -44.41
CA THR A 502 -46.45 27.95 -43.99
C THR A 502 -46.98 28.15 -42.57
N GLU A 503 -48.27 27.90 -42.37
CA GLU A 503 -48.89 27.88 -41.03
C GLU A 503 -48.59 26.57 -40.30
N TYR A 504 -48.15 26.68 -39.05
CA TYR A 504 -47.92 25.59 -38.12
C TYR A 504 -48.83 25.72 -36.90
N THR A 505 -49.29 24.59 -36.38
CA THR A 505 -50.08 24.48 -35.14
C THR A 505 -49.29 23.68 -34.11
N ALA A 506 -48.96 24.31 -32.99
CA ALA A 506 -48.33 23.69 -31.84
C ALA A 506 -49.37 23.38 -30.76
N THR A 507 -49.25 22.21 -30.13
CA THR A 507 -50.17 21.76 -29.08
C THR A 507 -49.40 21.18 -27.90
N ILE A 508 -49.70 21.66 -26.69
CA ILE A 508 -49.37 20.96 -25.44
C ILE A 508 -50.65 20.27 -24.97
N THR A 509 -50.59 18.96 -24.70
CA THR A 509 -51.78 18.18 -24.34
C THR A 509 -51.96 18.08 -22.83
N THR A 510 -53.16 17.70 -22.38
CA THR A 510 -53.46 17.39 -20.96
C THR A 510 -52.61 16.27 -20.37
N GLY A 511 -51.88 15.50 -21.20
CA GLY A 511 -50.92 14.51 -20.74
C GLY A 511 -49.60 15.09 -20.22
N ALA A 512 -49.35 16.40 -20.40
CA ALA A 512 -48.22 17.09 -19.76
C ALA A 512 -48.53 17.30 -18.27
N LEU A 513 -47.89 16.51 -17.40
CA LEU A 513 -48.18 16.48 -15.96
C LEU A 513 -47.15 17.30 -15.17
N ASN A 514 -47.58 17.89 -14.06
CA ASN A 514 -46.67 18.40 -13.04
C ASN A 514 -46.07 17.26 -12.21
N LEU A 515 -45.13 17.58 -11.31
CA LEU A 515 -44.54 16.60 -10.38
C LEU A 515 -45.56 15.93 -9.45
N ALA A 516 -46.80 16.43 -9.36
CA ALA A 516 -47.91 15.82 -8.62
C ALA A 516 -48.75 14.86 -9.47
N GLY A 517 -48.41 14.65 -10.74
CA GLY A 517 -49.22 13.87 -11.67
C GLY A 517 -50.48 14.61 -12.16
N VAL A 518 -50.60 15.92 -11.93
CA VAL A 518 -51.75 16.72 -12.41
C VAL A 518 -51.42 17.33 -13.77
N GLY A 519 -52.26 17.03 -14.77
CA GLY A 519 -52.12 17.55 -16.13
C GLY A 519 -52.54 19.01 -16.28
N ILE A 520 -52.10 19.68 -17.34
CA ILE A 520 -52.68 20.99 -17.71
C ILE A 520 -54.19 20.85 -17.90
N ALA A 521 -54.96 21.90 -17.54
CA ALA A 521 -56.43 21.80 -17.47
C ALA A 521 -57.12 21.50 -18.82
N ALA A 522 -56.53 21.93 -19.93
CA ALA A 522 -57.00 21.67 -21.29
C ALA A 522 -55.80 21.72 -22.27
N ASN A 523 -55.94 21.12 -23.45
CA ASN A 523 -54.92 21.24 -24.49
C ASN A 523 -54.65 22.71 -24.82
N TYR A 524 -53.39 23.14 -24.72
CA TYR A 524 -52.98 24.48 -25.08
C TYR A 524 -52.53 24.50 -26.54
N ILE A 525 -53.28 25.18 -27.40
CA ILE A 525 -53.07 25.20 -28.85
C ILE A 525 -52.72 26.62 -29.28
N TRP A 526 -51.65 26.76 -30.07
CA TRP A 526 -51.30 28.03 -30.72
C TRP A 526 -50.79 27.80 -32.13
N LYS A 527 -50.92 28.84 -32.96
CA LYS A 527 -50.52 28.82 -34.36
C LYS A 527 -49.47 29.86 -34.66
N PHE A 528 -48.69 29.67 -35.71
CA PHE A 528 -47.80 30.69 -36.25
C PHE A 528 -47.52 30.44 -37.73
N THR A 529 -47.14 31.48 -38.48
CA THR A 529 -46.80 31.40 -39.90
C THR A 529 -45.35 31.81 -40.12
N THR A 530 -44.62 30.99 -40.87
CA THR A 530 -43.21 31.23 -41.19
C THR A 530 -42.99 32.30 -42.25
N GLU A 531 -41.78 32.86 -42.30
CA GLU A 531 -41.36 33.84 -43.31
C GLU A 531 -41.43 33.29 -44.75
N SER A 532 -41.61 34.18 -45.74
CA SER A 532 -41.69 33.82 -47.16
C SER A 532 -40.31 33.58 -47.77
N ALA A 533 -40.24 32.72 -48.79
CA ALA A 533 -39.00 32.38 -49.49
C ALA A 533 -38.46 33.54 -50.36
N VAL A 534 -37.19 33.94 -50.15
CA VAL A 534 -36.45 34.87 -51.04
C VAL A 534 -35.32 34.09 -51.74
N ALA A 535 -35.30 34.07 -53.07
CA ALA A 535 -34.27 33.35 -53.82
C ALA A 535 -32.87 34.02 -53.67
N PRO A 536 -31.80 33.25 -53.42
CA PRO A 536 -30.45 33.79 -53.29
C PRO A 536 -29.87 34.27 -54.64
N THR A 537 -29.04 35.32 -54.59
CA THR A 537 -28.25 35.85 -55.72
C THR A 537 -26.79 36.05 -55.30
N ILE A 538 -25.83 36.05 -56.23
CA ILE A 538 -24.42 36.40 -55.95
C ILE A 538 -24.24 37.89 -56.18
N ILE A 539 -23.79 38.61 -55.14
CA ILE A 539 -23.62 40.06 -55.14
C ILE A 539 -22.17 40.50 -55.35
N ALA A 540 -21.19 39.61 -55.12
CA ALA A 540 -19.77 39.88 -55.37
C ALA A 540 -18.97 38.59 -55.58
N THR A 541 -17.87 38.67 -56.36
CA THR A 541 -16.89 37.60 -56.53
C THR A 541 -15.47 38.11 -56.33
N ASN A 542 -14.57 37.24 -55.87
CA ASN A 542 -13.14 37.55 -55.74
C ASN A 542 -12.31 36.32 -56.18
N PRO A 543 -11.51 36.39 -57.25
CA PRO A 543 -11.29 37.56 -58.09
C PRO A 543 -12.56 38.04 -58.81
N ILE A 544 -12.63 39.35 -59.05
CA ILE A 544 -13.69 39.94 -59.89
C ILE A 544 -13.55 39.35 -61.29
N ASN A 545 -14.67 39.19 -61.99
CA ASN A 545 -14.68 38.65 -63.35
C ASN A 545 -13.67 39.38 -64.26
N LEU A 546 -12.85 38.59 -64.97
CA LEU A 546 -11.79 39.01 -65.89
C LEU A 546 -10.54 39.66 -65.25
N THR A 547 -10.35 39.54 -63.92
CA THR A 547 -9.12 40.05 -63.26
C THR A 547 -7.87 39.30 -63.73
N THR A 548 -6.78 40.00 -64.04
CA THR A 548 -5.45 39.45 -64.36
C THR A 548 -4.45 39.65 -63.22
N GLY A 549 -3.35 38.89 -63.20
CA GLY A 549 -2.29 39.04 -62.20
C GLY A 549 -2.65 38.51 -60.81
N VAL A 550 -3.60 37.59 -60.73
CA VAL A 550 -4.08 37.01 -59.46
C VAL A 550 -2.97 36.16 -58.83
N VAL A 551 -2.68 36.37 -57.54
CA VAL A 551 -1.69 35.55 -56.80
C VAL A 551 -2.02 34.06 -56.88
N LEU A 552 -1.01 33.18 -56.86
CA LEU A 552 -1.23 31.75 -57.13
C LEU A 552 -1.99 31.03 -56.02
N ASN A 553 -1.78 31.42 -54.78
CA ASN A 553 -2.48 30.89 -53.61
C ASN A 553 -3.87 31.51 -53.42
N LYS A 554 -4.48 32.05 -54.48
CA LYS A 554 -5.74 32.78 -54.37
C LYS A 554 -6.88 31.84 -53.97
N VAL A 555 -7.50 32.14 -52.83
CA VAL A 555 -8.83 31.64 -52.49
C VAL A 555 -9.87 32.38 -53.33
N VAL A 556 -10.69 31.62 -54.05
CA VAL A 556 -11.74 32.13 -54.93
C VAL A 556 -13.05 32.20 -54.14
N THR A 557 -13.75 33.32 -54.16
CA THR A 557 -14.96 33.52 -53.34
C THR A 557 -16.16 34.04 -54.13
N ALA A 558 -17.34 33.71 -53.62
CA ALA A 558 -18.63 34.25 -54.05
C ALA A 558 -19.46 34.67 -52.82
N THR A 559 -19.96 35.90 -52.81
CA THR A 559 -20.81 36.46 -51.74
C THR A 559 -22.27 36.43 -52.17
N PHE A 560 -23.14 35.84 -51.35
CA PHE A 560 -24.57 35.71 -51.57
C PHE A 560 -25.37 36.84 -50.92
N SER A 561 -26.55 37.13 -51.47
CA SER A 561 -27.50 38.14 -50.96
C SER A 561 -28.20 37.74 -49.66
N VAL A 562 -28.20 36.46 -49.30
CA VAL A 562 -28.80 35.88 -48.09
C VAL A 562 -27.95 34.71 -47.57
N PRO A 563 -28.09 34.30 -46.30
CA PRO A 563 -27.44 33.09 -45.78
C PRO A 563 -27.87 31.82 -46.52
N MET A 564 -26.89 31.01 -46.90
CA MET A 564 -27.01 29.76 -47.64
C MET A 564 -27.00 28.54 -46.73
N ASP A 565 -27.65 27.46 -47.19
CA ASP A 565 -27.50 26.13 -46.60
C ASP A 565 -26.11 25.59 -46.96
N PRO A 566 -25.19 25.45 -45.98
CA PRO A 566 -23.82 25.01 -46.24
C PRO A 566 -23.76 23.62 -46.87
N LEU A 567 -24.76 22.76 -46.67
CA LEU A 567 -24.80 21.40 -47.24
C LEU A 567 -25.00 21.40 -48.75
N THR A 568 -25.53 22.49 -49.30
CA THR A 568 -25.75 22.63 -50.75
C THR A 568 -24.57 23.27 -51.48
N ILE A 569 -23.59 23.81 -50.74
CA ILE A 569 -22.39 24.46 -51.28
C ILE A 569 -21.21 23.49 -51.12
N THR A 570 -20.93 22.73 -52.18
CA THR A 570 -19.95 21.64 -52.17
C THR A 570 -19.06 21.74 -53.42
N GLY A 571 -18.08 20.85 -53.53
CA GLY A 571 -17.20 20.78 -54.72
C GLY A 571 -17.91 20.43 -56.03
N THR A 572 -19.20 20.08 -56.02
CA THR A 572 -20.00 19.89 -57.24
C THR A 572 -20.84 21.11 -57.61
N SER A 573 -21.17 21.97 -56.64
CA SER A 573 -21.97 23.19 -56.86
C SER A 573 -21.12 24.46 -56.93
N PHE A 574 -19.94 24.49 -56.31
CA PHE A 574 -18.93 25.54 -56.52
C PHE A 574 -17.66 24.91 -57.09
N THR A 575 -17.41 25.14 -58.38
CA THR A 575 -16.30 24.52 -59.13
C THR A 575 -15.35 25.56 -59.70
N LEU A 576 -14.10 25.16 -59.91
CA LEU A 576 -13.06 25.93 -60.59
C LEU A 576 -12.42 25.07 -61.68
N TYR A 577 -12.26 25.60 -62.88
CA TYR A 577 -11.71 24.90 -64.04
C TYR A 577 -10.56 25.68 -64.67
N ASN A 578 -9.54 24.97 -65.11
CA ASN A 578 -8.54 25.43 -66.08
C ASN A 578 -8.87 24.79 -67.43
N GLY A 579 -9.45 25.57 -68.35
CA GLY A 579 -10.00 25.02 -69.59
C GLY A 579 -11.06 23.96 -69.30
N THR A 580 -10.82 22.71 -69.71
CA THR A 580 -11.70 21.55 -69.45
C THR A 580 -11.32 20.75 -68.21
N THR A 581 -10.20 21.07 -67.56
CA THR A 581 -9.70 20.33 -66.40
C THR A 581 -10.18 20.97 -65.10
N GLN A 582 -10.90 20.20 -64.28
CA GLN A 582 -11.34 20.65 -62.97
C GLN A 582 -10.13 20.81 -62.03
N VAL A 583 -10.08 21.94 -61.33
CA VAL A 583 -9.11 22.18 -60.26
C VAL A 583 -9.64 21.52 -59.00
N ASN A 584 -8.81 20.71 -58.34
CA ASN A 584 -9.16 20.17 -57.03
C ASN A 584 -9.06 21.28 -55.97
N GLY A 585 -10.04 21.33 -55.08
CA GLY A 585 -10.08 22.34 -54.02
C GLY A 585 -11.14 22.01 -52.97
N ALA A 586 -10.95 22.56 -51.78
CA ALA A 586 -11.92 22.48 -50.71
C ALA A 586 -12.93 23.63 -50.86
N VAL A 587 -14.22 23.30 -50.73
CA VAL A 587 -15.29 24.29 -50.66
C VAL A 587 -15.73 24.45 -49.21
N THR A 588 -15.70 25.68 -48.73
CA THR A 588 -16.23 26.04 -47.41
C THR A 588 -17.20 27.20 -47.55
N TYR A 589 -18.09 27.35 -46.57
CA TYR A 589 -19.07 28.42 -46.55
C TYR A 589 -19.15 29.02 -45.14
N ALA A 590 -19.06 30.34 -45.05
CA ALA A 590 -19.19 31.06 -43.80
C ALA A 590 -19.93 32.39 -44.00
N ASN A 591 -20.86 32.69 -43.08
CA ASN A 591 -21.73 33.85 -43.12
C ASN A 591 -22.60 33.89 -44.39
N THR A 592 -22.18 34.68 -45.40
CA THR A 592 -22.79 34.80 -46.73
C THR A 592 -21.78 34.57 -47.85
N VAL A 593 -20.60 34.00 -47.55
CA VAL A 593 -19.50 33.85 -48.52
C VAL A 593 -19.13 32.38 -48.66
N ALA A 594 -19.16 31.89 -49.90
CA ALA A 594 -18.53 30.62 -50.26
C ALA A 594 -17.08 30.85 -50.66
N TYR A 595 -16.21 29.94 -50.23
CA TYR A 595 -14.79 29.92 -50.50
C TYR A 595 -14.46 28.63 -51.24
N PHE A 596 -13.76 28.75 -52.35
CA PHE A 596 -13.08 27.66 -53.03
C PHE A 596 -11.59 27.87 -52.80
N THR A 597 -10.99 26.98 -52.00
CA THR A 597 -9.56 26.96 -51.71
C THR A 597 -8.92 25.87 -52.56
N PRO A 598 -8.17 26.21 -53.63
CA PRO A 598 -7.43 25.23 -54.41
C PRO A 598 -6.55 24.35 -53.51
N SER A 599 -6.49 23.05 -53.77
CA SER A 599 -5.69 22.11 -52.95
C SER A 599 -4.18 22.25 -53.20
N ALA A 600 -3.80 22.97 -54.26
CA ALA A 600 -2.45 23.37 -54.58
C ALA A 600 -2.50 24.78 -55.17
N ASP A 601 -1.38 25.50 -55.12
CA ASP A 601 -1.24 26.80 -55.77
C ASP A 601 -1.66 26.71 -57.25
N LEU A 602 -2.43 27.69 -57.69
CA LEU A 602 -2.88 27.79 -59.07
C LEU A 602 -1.66 27.95 -59.99
N LEU A 603 -1.74 27.40 -61.20
CA LEU A 603 -0.66 27.51 -62.18
C LEU A 603 -0.43 28.96 -62.57
N PRO A 604 0.82 29.39 -62.79
CA PRO A 604 1.11 30.75 -63.22
C PRO A 604 0.59 31.05 -64.63
N ASN A 605 0.25 32.32 -64.89
CA ASN A 605 -0.22 32.81 -66.20
C ASN A 605 -1.34 31.96 -66.82
N THR A 606 -2.28 31.50 -66.01
CA THR A 606 -3.32 30.55 -66.40
C THR A 606 -4.70 31.17 -66.18
N GLU A 607 -5.59 31.06 -67.16
CA GLU A 607 -7.00 31.46 -67.04
C GLU A 607 -7.80 30.37 -66.33
N TYR A 608 -8.57 30.77 -65.32
CA TYR A 608 -9.48 29.92 -64.58
C TYR A 608 -10.92 30.39 -64.72
N THR A 609 -11.86 29.44 -64.77
CA THR A 609 -13.32 29.67 -64.79
C THR A 609 -13.93 29.12 -63.51
N ALA A 610 -14.53 29.98 -62.71
CA ALA A 610 -15.26 29.62 -61.50
C ALA A 610 -16.77 29.61 -61.75
N THR A 611 -17.47 28.63 -61.19
CA THR A 611 -18.92 28.42 -61.39
C THR A 611 -19.61 28.09 -60.08
N VAL A 612 -20.71 28.79 -59.77
CA VAL A 612 -21.67 28.43 -58.72
C VAL A 612 -23.00 28.03 -59.38
N SER A 613 -23.40 26.77 -59.24
CA SER A 613 -24.62 26.22 -59.86
C SER A 613 -25.90 26.77 -59.23
N ASN A 614 -27.01 26.73 -59.97
CA ASN A 614 -28.34 27.06 -59.43
C ASN A 614 -28.90 26.02 -58.44
N SER A 615 -28.18 24.94 -58.15
CA SER A 615 -28.59 23.92 -57.18
C SER A 615 -28.32 24.32 -55.72
N VAL A 616 -27.53 25.36 -55.47
CA VAL A 616 -27.30 25.90 -54.12
C VAL A 616 -28.56 26.55 -53.57
N LYS A 617 -28.86 26.31 -52.29
CA LYS A 617 -30.10 26.78 -51.62
C LYS A 617 -29.78 27.69 -50.45
N ASN A 618 -30.69 28.62 -50.16
CA ASN A 618 -30.65 29.38 -48.92
C ASN A 618 -31.01 28.49 -47.70
N VAL A 619 -30.83 28.98 -46.48
CA VAL A 619 -31.26 28.26 -45.26
C VAL A 619 -32.76 27.91 -45.23
N ALA A 620 -33.56 28.63 -46.04
CA ALA A 620 -34.98 28.39 -46.27
C ALA A 620 -35.28 27.27 -47.28
N GLY A 621 -34.26 26.62 -47.85
CA GLY A 621 -34.40 25.58 -48.87
C GLY A 621 -34.74 26.13 -50.28
N THR A 622 -34.69 27.44 -50.49
CA THR A 622 -34.96 28.10 -51.78
C THR A 622 -33.68 28.14 -52.62
N ALA A 623 -33.73 27.58 -53.83
CA ALA A 623 -32.59 27.53 -54.74
C ALA A 623 -32.29 28.87 -55.43
N MET A 624 -31.04 29.07 -55.87
CA MET A 624 -30.69 30.15 -56.80
C MET A 624 -31.50 30.03 -58.10
N LEU A 625 -31.85 31.18 -58.70
CA LEU A 625 -32.59 31.18 -59.98
C LEU A 625 -31.72 30.72 -61.15
N ASN A 626 -30.46 31.18 -61.21
CA ASN A 626 -29.54 30.95 -62.32
C ASN A 626 -28.14 30.57 -61.83
N THR A 627 -27.42 29.76 -62.60
CA THR A 627 -25.99 29.47 -62.39
C THR A 627 -25.17 30.73 -62.64
N HIS A 628 -24.17 30.99 -61.79
CA HIS A 628 -23.27 32.13 -61.90
C HIS A 628 -21.86 31.69 -62.32
N ILE A 629 -21.27 32.35 -63.32
CA ILE A 629 -19.97 31.97 -63.91
C ILE A 629 -19.09 33.23 -64.02
N TRP A 630 -17.82 33.13 -63.64
CA TRP A 630 -16.82 34.18 -63.84
C TRP A 630 -15.42 33.62 -64.11
N LYS A 631 -14.53 34.44 -64.66
CA LYS A 631 -13.16 34.07 -65.05
C LYS A 631 -12.10 34.96 -64.41
N PHE A 632 -10.85 34.49 -64.31
CA PHE A 632 -9.69 35.29 -63.91
C PHE A 632 -8.37 34.66 -64.38
N THR A 633 -7.27 35.43 -64.43
CA THR A 633 -5.93 34.95 -64.83
C THR A 633 -4.88 35.19 -63.75
N THR A 634 -4.07 34.18 -63.45
CA THR A 634 -3.03 34.20 -62.39
C THR A 634 -1.72 34.90 -62.79
N LYS A 635 -0.93 35.34 -61.81
CA LYS A 635 0.39 35.96 -61.98
C LYS A 635 1.43 34.96 -62.49
N THR A 636 2.55 35.44 -63.00
CA THR A 636 3.75 34.63 -63.28
C THR A 636 4.59 34.42 -62.00
N VAL A 637 5.31 33.29 -61.88
CA VAL A 637 6.24 33.00 -60.74
C VAL A 637 7.69 33.03 -61.19
N ALA A 638 8.57 33.62 -60.37
CA ALA A 638 10.03 33.53 -60.50
C ALA A 638 10.58 32.36 -59.66
N VAL A 639 11.53 31.59 -60.18
CA VAL A 639 12.12 30.40 -59.51
C VAL A 639 13.15 30.84 -58.45
N GLU A 640 13.03 30.33 -57.22
CA GLU A 640 13.96 30.61 -56.10
C GLU A 640 15.19 29.66 -56.08
N PRO A 641 16.40 30.13 -55.72
CA PRO A 641 17.64 29.35 -55.80
C PRO A 641 17.94 28.58 -54.51
N LEU A 642 18.23 27.28 -54.63
CA LEU A 642 18.62 26.39 -53.53
C LEU A 642 20.13 26.07 -53.59
N PHE A 643 20.86 26.22 -52.48
CA PHE A 643 22.25 25.75 -52.37
C PHE A 643 22.33 24.43 -51.58
N SER A 644 22.34 23.30 -52.29
CA SER A 644 22.54 21.97 -51.69
C SER A 644 24.03 21.61 -51.70
N SER A 645 24.68 21.72 -50.54
CA SER A 645 26.09 21.37 -50.38
C SER A 645 26.39 20.88 -48.96
N ILE A 646 27.23 19.85 -48.86
CA ILE A 646 27.72 19.29 -47.59
C ILE A 646 28.76 20.18 -46.90
N PHE A 647 29.26 21.21 -47.60
CA PHE A 647 30.35 22.05 -47.13
C PHE A 647 29.84 23.19 -46.25
N GLY A 648 30.27 23.20 -44.99
CA GLY A 648 30.14 24.35 -44.09
C GLY A 648 31.16 25.43 -44.38
N SER A 649 32.33 25.03 -44.88
CA SER A 649 33.33 25.94 -45.40
C SER A 649 33.98 25.38 -46.66
N PHE A 650 34.26 26.24 -47.64
CA PHE A 650 34.94 25.86 -48.87
C PHE A 650 35.98 26.91 -49.28
N GLY A 651 37.23 26.51 -49.44
CA GLY A 651 38.39 27.38 -49.65
C GLY A 651 38.93 27.44 -51.07
N GLY A 652 38.05 27.43 -52.08
CA GLY A 652 38.42 27.54 -53.50
C GLY A 652 39.62 26.68 -53.90
N ILE A 653 40.59 27.32 -54.56
CA ILE A 653 41.89 26.72 -54.96
C ILE A 653 43.04 27.10 -54.00
N SER A 654 42.77 27.90 -52.96
CA SER A 654 43.81 28.43 -52.05
C SER A 654 43.83 27.77 -50.67
N GLY A 655 42.87 26.91 -50.36
CA GLY A 655 42.84 26.14 -49.11
C GLY A 655 42.07 26.80 -47.97
N ILE A 656 42.18 26.21 -46.78
CA ILE A 656 41.46 26.65 -45.58
C ILE A 656 42.41 26.67 -44.39
N THR A 657 42.47 27.79 -43.70
CA THR A 657 43.40 28.00 -42.58
C THR A 657 42.63 28.24 -41.29
N ASN A 658 42.87 27.41 -40.28
CA ASN A 658 42.55 27.68 -38.88
C ASN A 658 43.81 28.05 -38.09
N GLN A 659 43.70 29.08 -37.26
CA GLN A 659 44.76 29.49 -36.33
C GLN A 659 44.30 29.54 -34.86
N GLY A 660 43.10 29.04 -34.53
CA GLY A 660 42.58 28.98 -33.17
C GLY A 660 42.37 27.54 -32.67
N ILE A 661 42.15 27.39 -31.37
CA ILE A 661 41.95 26.07 -30.71
C ILE A 661 40.49 25.73 -30.42
N TYR A 662 39.56 26.65 -30.70
CA TYR A 662 38.11 26.47 -30.50
C TYR A 662 37.31 26.51 -31.80
N THR A 663 37.97 26.29 -32.94
CA THR A 663 37.27 26.26 -34.21
C THR A 663 36.51 24.94 -34.34
N VAL A 664 35.21 25.01 -34.64
CA VAL A 664 34.35 23.82 -34.79
C VAL A 664 33.45 23.97 -36.00
N ILE A 665 33.36 22.93 -36.83
CA ILE A 665 32.42 22.83 -37.94
C ILE A 665 31.37 21.77 -37.60
N ASN A 666 30.18 22.22 -37.21
CA ASN A 666 29.06 21.37 -36.82
C ASN A 666 28.18 21.01 -38.02
N ASN A 667 27.77 19.75 -38.09
CA ASN A 667 26.82 19.21 -39.08
C ASN A 667 27.24 19.42 -40.55
N GLY A 668 28.54 19.53 -40.82
CA GLY A 668 29.04 19.71 -42.17
C GLY A 668 30.53 19.40 -42.32
N SER A 669 30.94 19.34 -43.57
CA SER A 669 32.31 19.07 -44.00
C SER A 669 33.02 20.36 -44.40
N ILE A 670 34.34 20.31 -44.59
CA ILE A 670 35.06 21.40 -45.27
C ILE A 670 35.75 20.88 -46.52
N GLY A 671 35.93 21.76 -47.50
CA GLY A 671 36.42 21.37 -48.81
C GLY A 671 37.33 22.40 -49.48
N THR A 672 38.25 21.93 -50.29
CA THR A 672 39.01 22.77 -51.22
C THR A 672 39.48 21.93 -52.38
N THR A 673 39.61 22.54 -53.56
CA THR A 673 40.27 21.92 -54.71
C THR A 673 41.80 22.04 -54.65
N ALA A 674 42.33 22.60 -53.58
CA ALA A 674 43.76 22.69 -53.29
C ALA A 674 44.30 21.39 -52.66
N ALA A 675 45.62 21.23 -52.69
CA ALA A 675 46.33 20.16 -52.00
C ALA A 675 46.05 20.17 -50.48
N SER A 676 46.02 19.01 -49.83
CA SER A 676 45.80 18.90 -48.38
C SER A 676 46.78 19.73 -47.55
N THR A 677 47.99 19.99 -48.05
CA THR A 677 49.00 20.83 -47.37
C THR A 677 48.57 22.30 -47.21
N LEU A 678 47.55 22.74 -47.96
CA LEU A 678 46.96 24.07 -47.86
C LEU A 678 45.72 24.10 -46.96
N VAL A 679 45.36 22.96 -46.36
CA VAL A 679 44.49 22.91 -45.19
C VAL A 679 45.35 22.86 -43.94
N THR A 680 45.13 23.79 -43.01
CA THR A 680 45.97 23.91 -41.81
C THR A 680 45.13 24.10 -40.57
N GLY A 681 45.50 23.42 -39.49
CA GLY A 681 44.89 23.56 -38.17
C GLY A 681 43.55 22.84 -38.02
N PHE A 682 43.36 21.71 -38.69
CA PHE A 682 42.11 20.94 -38.58
C PHE A 682 42.36 19.46 -38.43
N HIS A 683 41.41 18.78 -37.81
CA HIS A 683 41.18 17.36 -37.95
C HIS A 683 39.72 17.08 -38.29
N ASP A 684 39.46 15.92 -38.89
CA ASP A 684 38.11 15.48 -39.21
C ASP A 684 37.64 14.30 -38.36
N SER A 685 36.36 13.94 -38.53
CA SER A 685 35.72 12.82 -37.83
C SER A 685 36.36 11.45 -38.05
N THR A 686 37.20 11.28 -39.07
CA THR A 686 37.95 10.04 -39.32
C THR A 686 39.31 10.02 -38.60
N GLY A 687 39.73 11.17 -38.05
CA GLY A 687 41.00 11.34 -37.35
C GLY A 687 42.15 11.78 -38.26
N ASP A 688 41.88 12.11 -39.52
CA ASP A 688 42.87 12.73 -40.41
C ASP A 688 43.16 14.16 -39.93
N LYS A 689 44.44 14.50 -39.76
CA LYS A 689 44.90 15.82 -39.27
C LYS A 689 45.72 16.57 -40.32
N TYR A 690 45.39 17.85 -40.48
CA TYR A 690 45.92 18.74 -41.51
C TYR A 690 46.69 19.87 -40.84
N THR A 691 48.02 19.72 -40.74
CA THR A 691 48.95 20.72 -40.17
C THR A 691 48.47 21.30 -38.83
N GLU A 692 47.99 20.41 -37.95
CA GLU A 692 47.52 20.76 -36.59
C GLU A 692 48.71 20.84 -35.63
N THR A 693 48.72 21.90 -34.82
CA THR A 693 49.64 22.14 -33.71
C THR A 693 48.82 22.41 -32.44
N PRO A 694 49.45 22.46 -31.25
CA PRO A 694 48.74 22.82 -30.03
C PRO A 694 48.07 24.20 -30.04
N LEU A 695 48.40 25.08 -31.00
CA LEU A 695 47.87 26.45 -31.09
C LEU A 695 46.78 26.64 -32.16
N ASN A 696 46.47 25.61 -32.96
CA ASN A 696 45.49 25.71 -34.04
C ASN A 696 44.66 24.42 -34.22
N ILE A 697 43.95 24.01 -33.16
CA ILE A 697 43.14 22.80 -33.17
C ILE A 697 41.71 23.14 -33.64
N GLY A 698 41.34 22.63 -34.81
CA GLY A 698 40.02 22.80 -35.39
C GLY A 698 39.31 21.47 -35.58
N ASP A 699 38.10 21.34 -35.06
CA ASP A 699 37.32 20.10 -35.08
C ASP A 699 36.25 20.14 -36.17
N VAL A 700 36.41 19.32 -37.20
CA VAL A 700 35.42 19.16 -38.28
C VAL A 700 34.59 17.91 -37.99
N LYS A 701 33.32 18.09 -37.62
CA LYS A 701 32.41 16.97 -37.34
C LYS A 701 32.09 16.12 -38.59
N GLY A 702 32.22 16.72 -39.76
CA GLY A 702 32.16 16.01 -41.04
C GLY A 702 33.53 15.47 -41.48
N ARG A 703 33.76 15.46 -42.79
CA ARG A 703 35.05 15.06 -43.41
C ARG A 703 35.77 16.27 -44.01
N ILE A 704 37.08 16.14 -44.24
CA ILE A 704 37.86 17.13 -44.99
C ILE A 704 38.12 16.60 -46.40
N TYR A 705 37.69 17.36 -47.42
CA TYR A 705 37.83 16.99 -48.83
C TYR A 705 38.85 17.89 -49.52
N THR A 706 39.95 17.30 -49.98
CA THR A 706 41.12 18.00 -50.54
C THR A 706 41.72 17.21 -51.70
N ASP A 707 42.58 17.86 -52.48
CA ASP A 707 43.45 17.21 -53.46
C ASP A 707 44.70 16.60 -52.80
N ALA A 708 45.38 15.71 -53.53
CA ALA A 708 46.64 15.11 -53.13
C ALA A 708 47.73 16.15 -52.82
N PRO A 709 48.72 15.82 -51.96
CA PRO A 709 48.90 14.54 -51.28
C PRO A 709 48.06 14.40 -50.01
N ALA A 710 47.86 13.16 -49.55
CA ALA A 710 47.20 12.84 -48.29
C ALA A 710 47.82 13.55 -47.06
N PRO A 711 47.04 13.78 -45.98
CA PRO A 711 47.56 14.35 -44.74
C PRO A 711 48.66 13.47 -44.13
N VAL A 712 49.62 14.09 -43.43
CA VAL A 712 50.79 13.39 -42.85
C VAL A 712 50.41 12.60 -41.59
N ILE A 713 49.42 13.07 -40.84
CA ILE A 713 48.94 12.42 -39.60
C ILE A 713 47.51 11.95 -39.84
N PHE A 714 47.28 10.65 -39.66
CA PHE A 714 45.98 10.00 -39.89
C PHE A 714 45.77 8.86 -38.90
N ALA A 715 44.51 8.48 -38.69
CA ALA A 715 44.14 7.38 -37.82
C ALA A 715 44.42 6.00 -38.47
N ALA A 716 44.42 4.93 -37.67
CA ALA A 716 44.59 3.57 -38.16
C ALA A 716 43.50 3.22 -39.19
N GLY A 717 43.92 2.83 -40.40
CA GLY A 717 43.02 2.60 -41.53
C GLY A 717 42.95 3.76 -42.55
N GLY A 718 43.57 4.90 -42.25
CA GLY A 718 43.77 6.05 -43.15
C GLY A 718 45.16 6.07 -43.85
N PRO A 719 45.45 7.10 -44.68
CA PRO A 719 44.71 8.36 -44.79
C PRO A 719 43.43 8.25 -45.63
N TYR A 720 42.37 8.91 -45.19
CA TYR A 720 41.07 8.91 -45.85
C TYR A 720 40.86 10.13 -46.77
N GLY A 721 41.61 11.22 -46.57
CA GLY A 721 41.62 12.43 -47.38
C GLY A 721 42.85 12.61 -48.28
N GLY A 722 42.87 13.70 -49.06
CA GLY A 722 43.95 14.06 -49.98
C GLY A 722 44.20 13.03 -51.08
N ASN A 723 43.13 12.57 -51.73
CA ASN A 723 43.16 11.60 -52.82
C ASN A 723 42.16 11.97 -53.92
N ALA A 724 42.19 11.24 -55.04
CA ALA A 724 41.34 11.52 -56.20
C ALA A 724 39.83 11.50 -55.88
N THR A 725 39.38 10.64 -54.96
CA THR A 725 37.96 10.58 -54.56
C THR A 725 37.55 11.81 -53.78
N THR A 726 38.37 12.27 -52.83
CA THR A 726 38.07 13.50 -52.09
C THR A 726 38.18 14.74 -52.96
N MET A 727 39.08 14.75 -53.94
CA MET A 727 39.19 15.81 -54.94
C MET A 727 37.93 15.88 -55.83
N ALA A 728 37.41 14.76 -56.31
CA ALA A 728 36.18 14.73 -57.12
C ALA A 728 34.98 15.35 -56.37
N ILE A 729 34.80 15.00 -55.10
CA ILE A 729 33.74 15.57 -54.24
C ILE A 729 33.98 17.07 -54.02
N ALA A 730 35.23 17.50 -53.84
CA ALA A 730 35.55 18.93 -53.72
C ALA A 730 35.25 19.70 -55.02
N GLN A 731 35.52 19.11 -56.20
CA GLN A 731 35.20 19.71 -57.49
C GLN A 731 33.68 19.85 -57.71
N GLU A 732 32.89 18.84 -57.34
CA GLU A 732 31.43 18.92 -57.35
C GLU A 732 30.91 20.04 -56.42
N GLY A 733 31.51 20.14 -55.23
CA GLY A 733 31.24 21.24 -54.29
C GLY A 733 31.49 22.62 -54.88
N LEU A 734 32.64 22.82 -55.54
CA LEU A 734 32.98 24.08 -56.18
C LEU A 734 32.05 24.41 -57.36
N LEU A 735 31.67 23.41 -58.15
CA LEU A 735 30.72 23.61 -59.24
C LEU A 735 29.34 24.02 -58.71
N ALA A 736 28.83 23.33 -57.68
CA ALA A 736 27.58 23.69 -57.02
C ALA A 736 27.63 25.12 -56.46
N ALA A 737 28.75 25.51 -55.85
CA ALA A 737 28.96 26.86 -55.35
C ALA A 737 28.90 27.89 -56.47
N ARG A 738 29.59 27.67 -57.60
CA ARG A 738 29.57 28.58 -58.75
C ARG A 738 28.17 28.72 -59.37
N ASN A 739 27.45 27.62 -59.52
CA ASN A 739 26.07 27.64 -60.04
C ASN A 739 25.15 28.43 -59.12
N PHE A 740 25.30 28.26 -57.81
CA PHE A 740 24.53 29.03 -56.84
C PHE A 740 24.89 30.52 -56.85
N TYR A 741 26.18 30.86 -56.85
CA TYR A 741 26.65 32.24 -56.96
C TYR A 741 26.04 32.96 -58.17
N ASN A 742 26.01 32.29 -59.33
CA ASN A 742 25.39 32.83 -60.54
C ASN A 742 23.86 32.97 -60.43
N SER A 743 23.18 32.03 -59.77
CA SER A 743 21.72 32.03 -59.66
C SER A 743 21.17 33.12 -58.72
N ILE A 744 21.96 33.54 -57.73
CA ILE A 744 21.64 34.67 -56.85
C ILE A 744 22.31 35.99 -57.26
N SER A 745 23.00 36.05 -58.41
CA SER A 745 23.67 37.27 -58.87
C SER A 745 22.67 38.38 -59.25
N PRO A 746 23.08 39.66 -59.23
CA PRO A 746 22.26 40.77 -59.74
C PRO A 746 21.76 40.58 -61.18
N ALA A 747 22.50 39.83 -62.01
CA ALA A 747 22.11 39.53 -63.38
C ALA A 747 20.96 38.51 -63.46
N SER A 748 21.01 37.45 -62.65
CA SER A 748 19.98 36.41 -62.60
C SER A 748 18.76 36.82 -61.77
N LYS A 749 18.97 37.71 -60.80
CA LYS A 749 17.94 38.25 -59.91
C LYS A 749 18.04 39.78 -59.83
N PRO A 750 17.62 40.50 -60.90
CA PRO A 750 17.66 41.95 -60.95
C PRO A 750 16.56 42.59 -60.09
N GLY A 751 16.66 43.90 -59.87
CA GLY A 751 15.62 44.67 -59.18
C GLY A 751 15.71 44.65 -57.65
N GLY A 752 16.88 44.31 -57.09
CA GLY A 752 17.12 44.37 -55.66
C GLY A 752 16.93 45.78 -55.09
N ILE A 753 16.38 45.85 -53.88
CA ILE A 753 16.15 47.09 -53.13
C ILE A 753 17.51 47.70 -52.81
N THR A 754 17.74 48.93 -53.27
CA THR A 754 18.93 49.71 -52.91
C THR A 754 18.67 50.44 -51.61
N LEU A 755 19.49 50.16 -50.60
CA LEU A 755 19.44 50.86 -49.32
C LEU A 755 20.46 52.00 -49.32
N ASP A 756 20.08 53.15 -48.78
CA ASP A 756 20.98 54.29 -48.61
C ASP A 756 22.24 53.85 -47.87
N ASN A 757 23.42 54.24 -48.39
CA ASN A 757 24.78 54.07 -47.84
C ASN A 757 25.35 52.63 -47.66
N ALA A 758 24.61 51.58 -48.01
CA ALA A 758 25.03 50.17 -47.87
C ALA A 758 25.37 49.71 -46.43
N GLU A 759 25.04 50.49 -45.39
CA GLU A 759 25.03 50.04 -44.00
C GLU A 759 23.70 49.36 -43.68
N LEU A 760 23.80 48.08 -43.35
CA LEU A 760 22.69 47.19 -42.98
C LEU A 760 22.48 47.16 -41.47
N GLY A 761 23.49 47.49 -40.66
CA GLY A 761 23.37 47.57 -39.22
C GLY A 761 22.26 48.54 -38.77
N GLY A 762 21.44 48.10 -37.83
CA GLY A 762 20.35 48.91 -37.24
C GLY A 762 19.04 48.85 -38.00
N ARG A 763 18.98 48.03 -39.05
CA ARG A 763 17.78 47.83 -39.84
C ARG A 763 17.05 46.55 -39.42
N THR A 764 15.74 46.58 -39.59
CA THR A 764 14.90 45.39 -39.63
C THR A 764 14.40 45.22 -41.04
N LEU A 765 14.79 44.14 -41.72
CA LEU A 765 14.54 43.93 -43.14
C LEU A 765 13.58 42.77 -43.36
N ALA A 766 12.49 43.06 -44.09
CA ALA A 766 11.54 42.06 -44.57
C ALA A 766 12.16 41.18 -45.68
N PRO A 767 11.56 40.03 -46.02
CA PRO A 767 12.10 39.12 -47.05
C PRO A 767 12.20 39.82 -48.40
N GLY A 768 13.26 39.57 -49.14
CA GLY A 768 13.49 40.22 -50.44
C GLY A 768 14.92 40.18 -50.95
N ILE A 769 15.12 40.76 -52.12
CA ILE A 769 16.43 40.95 -52.74
C ILE A 769 16.89 42.37 -52.45
N TYR A 770 18.10 42.52 -51.94
CA TYR A 770 18.76 43.78 -51.62
C TYR A 770 20.03 43.88 -52.45
N ALA A 771 20.23 45.01 -53.12
CA ALA A 771 21.39 45.20 -53.99
C ALA A 771 22.17 46.47 -53.62
N SER A 772 23.49 46.39 -53.72
CA SER A 772 24.41 47.52 -53.53
C SER A 772 25.61 47.41 -54.46
N GLY A 773 25.97 48.52 -55.12
CA GLY A 773 27.24 48.64 -55.84
C GLY A 773 28.46 48.82 -54.93
N SER A 774 28.23 49.18 -53.67
CA SER A 774 29.25 49.40 -52.64
C SER A 774 29.32 48.23 -51.66
N THR A 775 30.37 48.19 -50.84
CA THR A 775 30.54 47.21 -49.75
C THR A 775 29.33 47.21 -48.82
N TYR A 776 28.77 46.03 -48.53
CA TYR A 776 27.78 45.90 -47.46
C TYR A 776 28.46 45.91 -46.11
N ASN A 777 27.98 46.77 -45.22
CA ASN A 777 28.50 46.92 -43.87
C ASN A 777 27.41 46.52 -42.86
N ILE A 778 27.78 45.73 -41.86
CA ILE A 778 27.03 45.57 -40.59
C ILE A 778 28.02 45.96 -39.51
N THR A 779 28.21 47.27 -39.38
CA THR A 779 29.28 47.80 -38.54
C THR A 779 28.72 48.57 -37.37
N THR A 780 27.73 49.43 -37.57
CA THR A 780 27.26 50.34 -36.51
C THR A 780 26.57 49.60 -35.36
N VAL A 781 25.55 48.80 -35.66
CA VAL A 781 24.78 47.95 -34.73
C VAL A 781 24.31 46.68 -35.44
N ASP A 782 23.63 45.77 -34.73
CA ASP A 782 23.17 44.49 -35.28
C ASP A 782 22.09 44.66 -36.37
N LEU A 783 22.03 43.73 -37.32
CA LEU A 783 21.01 43.64 -38.37
C LEU A 783 19.91 42.67 -37.95
N THR A 784 18.64 43.02 -38.14
CA THR A 784 17.50 42.12 -37.91
C THR A 784 16.82 41.72 -39.22
N LEU A 785 16.53 40.43 -39.40
CA LEU A 785 15.79 39.89 -40.54
C LEU A 785 14.46 39.31 -40.03
N ASP A 786 13.36 39.83 -40.55
CA ASP A 786 12.00 39.54 -40.11
C ASP A 786 11.20 38.77 -41.17
N ALA A 787 10.92 37.49 -40.93
CA ALA A 787 10.19 36.63 -41.85
C ALA A 787 8.69 36.93 -41.95
N GLN A 788 8.14 37.77 -41.07
CA GLN A 788 6.70 38.06 -41.04
C GLN A 788 5.84 36.78 -40.98
N ASP A 789 6.28 35.82 -40.16
CA ASP A 789 5.69 34.50 -39.96
C ASP A 789 5.74 33.57 -41.19
N ASP A 790 6.50 33.91 -42.24
CA ASP A 790 6.78 33.01 -43.36
C ASP A 790 8.08 32.22 -43.13
N PRO A 791 8.02 30.92 -42.75
CA PRO A 791 9.22 30.10 -42.57
C PRO A 791 10.01 29.89 -43.87
N ASN A 792 9.40 30.16 -45.03
CA ASN A 792 10.06 30.08 -46.34
C ASN A 792 10.56 31.44 -46.83
N ALA A 793 10.50 32.48 -45.99
CA ALA A 793 11.04 33.80 -46.29
C ALA A 793 12.51 33.72 -46.72
N VAL A 794 12.83 34.41 -47.83
CA VAL A 794 14.16 34.44 -48.43
C VAL A 794 14.74 35.85 -48.41
N TRP A 795 16.01 35.97 -48.06
CA TRP A 795 16.82 37.19 -48.21
C TRP A 795 18.00 36.93 -49.13
N ILE A 796 18.16 37.79 -50.13
CA ILE A 796 19.34 37.77 -51.00
C ILE A 796 19.99 39.15 -50.93
N PHE A 797 21.18 39.23 -50.33
CA PHE A 797 22.00 40.42 -50.30
C PHE A 797 23.05 40.34 -51.38
N GLN A 798 22.99 41.23 -52.35
CA GLN A 798 23.88 41.26 -53.50
C GLN A 798 24.79 42.48 -53.46
N THR A 799 26.08 42.26 -53.30
CA THR A 799 27.09 43.31 -53.50
C THR A 799 28.15 42.85 -54.49
N GLY A 800 28.44 43.69 -55.48
CA GLY A 800 29.60 43.50 -56.37
C GLY A 800 30.94 43.80 -55.69
N SER A 801 30.92 44.32 -54.46
CA SER A 801 32.09 44.68 -53.65
C SER A 801 32.29 43.65 -52.51
N ALA A 802 32.66 44.11 -51.32
CA ALA A 802 32.92 43.30 -50.13
C ALA A 802 31.70 43.24 -49.18
N LEU A 803 31.76 42.31 -48.21
CA LEU A 803 30.89 42.27 -47.03
C LEU A 803 31.74 42.44 -45.77
N THR A 804 31.40 43.40 -44.91
CA THR A 804 32.10 43.65 -43.65
C THR A 804 31.12 43.57 -42.49
N VAL A 805 31.36 42.70 -41.52
CA VAL A 805 30.57 42.57 -40.29
C VAL A 805 31.48 42.79 -39.09
N GLY A 806 31.08 43.62 -38.13
CA GLY A 806 31.85 43.85 -36.91
C GLY A 806 32.10 45.33 -36.64
N THR A 807 33.34 45.70 -36.34
CA THR A 807 33.59 46.94 -35.58
C THR A 807 33.17 48.21 -36.32
N PRO A 808 32.69 49.23 -35.59
CA PRO A 808 33.61 50.34 -35.34
C PRO A 808 34.44 50.15 -34.09
N THR A 809 33.96 49.40 -33.09
CA THR A 809 34.78 48.93 -31.94
C THR A 809 34.32 47.60 -31.29
N GLY A 810 33.42 46.82 -31.89
CA GLY A 810 33.08 45.46 -31.38
C GLY A 810 32.44 44.54 -32.42
N ALA A 811 32.15 43.29 -32.05
CA ALA A 811 31.46 42.33 -32.93
C ALA A 811 30.02 42.75 -33.22
N ARG A 812 29.47 42.26 -34.34
CA ARG A 812 28.07 42.46 -34.76
C ARG A 812 27.40 41.16 -35.13
N SER A 813 26.08 41.16 -35.02
CA SER A 813 25.25 40.01 -35.27
C SER A 813 24.14 40.27 -36.29
N VAL A 814 23.72 39.19 -36.94
CA VAL A 814 22.47 39.12 -37.71
C VAL A 814 21.46 38.34 -36.89
N ILE A 815 20.34 38.98 -36.57
CA ILE A 815 19.27 38.46 -35.73
C ILE A 815 18.12 38.00 -36.63
N LEU A 816 17.65 36.78 -36.41
CA LEU A 816 16.49 36.22 -37.11
C LEU A 816 15.26 36.27 -36.20
N ILE A 817 14.15 36.81 -36.69
CA ILE A 817 12.87 36.85 -35.96
C ILE A 817 11.71 36.31 -36.82
N ASN A 818 10.59 36.01 -36.15
CA ASN A 818 9.30 35.67 -36.76
C ASN A 818 9.36 34.56 -37.83
N GLY A 819 10.10 33.48 -37.54
CA GLY A 819 10.21 32.32 -38.42
C GLY A 819 11.38 32.38 -39.42
N ALA A 820 12.20 33.42 -39.39
CA ALA A 820 13.33 33.55 -40.31
C ALA A 820 14.35 32.43 -40.05
N GLN A 821 14.82 31.79 -41.12
CA GLN A 821 15.74 30.65 -41.04
C GLN A 821 17.05 30.97 -41.75
N ALA A 822 18.17 30.62 -41.10
CA ALA A 822 19.51 30.85 -41.64
C ALA A 822 19.73 30.23 -43.03
N LYS A 823 19.09 29.09 -43.31
CA LYS A 823 19.18 28.42 -44.62
C LYS A 823 18.63 29.24 -45.79
N ASN A 824 17.79 30.24 -45.52
CA ASN A 824 17.15 31.09 -46.53
C ASN A 824 17.78 32.49 -46.63
N VAL A 825 18.92 32.71 -45.98
CA VAL A 825 19.66 33.99 -46.05
C VAL A 825 20.92 33.79 -46.88
N TYR A 826 21.07 34.59 -47.92
CA TYR A 826 22.12 34.44 -48.92
C TYR A 826 22.88 35.75 -49.12
N TRP A 827 24.21 35.67 -49.06
CA TRP A 827 25.11 36.80 -49.28
C TRP A 827 25.94 36.55 -50.52
N TYR A 828 25.55 37.18 -51.63
CA TYR A 828 26.35 37.27 -52.84
C TYR A 828 27.38 38.39 -52.66
N VAL A 829 28.67 38.01 -52.66
CA VAL A 829 29.78 38.94 -52.45
C VAL A 829 30.74 38.88 -53.63
N GLY A 830 30.88 40.00 -54.34
CA GLY A 830 31.73 40.14 -55.53
C GLY A 830 33.23 39.97 -55.28
N THR A 831 33.67 40.24 -54.04
CA THR A 831 35.08 40.16 -53.65
C THR A 831 35.25 39.35 -52.37
N THR A 832 35.54 39.98 -51.23
CA THR A 832 35.86 39.33 -49.95
C THR A 832 34.78 39.57 -48.91
N ALA A 833 34.55 38.59 -48.04
CA ALA A 833 33.74 38.77 -46.83
C ALA A 833 34.63 38.73 -45.57
N VAL A 834 34.55 39.75 -44.73
CA VAL A 834 35.25 39.85 -43.45
C VAL A 834 34.24 39.89 -42.32
N ILE A 835 34.20 38.85 -41.52
CA ILE A 835 33.18 38.61 -40.50
C ILE A 835 33.82 38.68 -39.11
N ASN A 836 33.39 39.67 -38.34
CA ASN A 836 33.78 39.94 -36.95
C ASN A 836 35.29 39.76 -36.75
N TYR A 837 36.09 40.54 -37.48
CA TYR A 837 37.56 40.42 -37.43
C TYR A 837 38.13 40.56 -36.00
N ALA A 838 37.53 41.40 -35.16
CA ALA A 838 37.89 41.52 -33.74
C ALA A 838 37.49 40.29 -32.87
N GLY A 839 36.79 39.32 -33.43
CA GLY A 839 36.25 38.14 -32.74
C GLY A 839 34.89 38.40 -32.10
N GLY A 840 34.09 37.35 -31.91
CA GLY A 840 32.75 37.42 -31.32
C GLY A 840 31.62 37.52 -32.36
N GLY A 841 30.39 37.73 -31.88
CA GLY A 841 29.18 37.98 -32.68
C GLY A 841 28.65 36.76 -33.45
N THR A 842 27.43 36.89 -33.96
CA THR A 842 26.73 35.81 -34.69
C THR A 842 26.34 36.24 -36.09
N MET A 843 26.98 35.67 -37.11
CA MET A 843 26.61 35.83 -38.51
C MET A 843 25.62 34.75 -38.94
N VAL A 844 24.78 35.07 -39.93
CA VAL A 844 23.72 34.18 -40.41
C VAL A 844 23.72 34.13 -41.93
N GLY A 845 23.55 32.92 -42.48
CA GLY A 845 23.32 32.71 -43.90
C GLY A 845 24.49 32.08 -44.64
N THR A 846 24.24 31.70 -45.89
CA THR A 846 25.30 31.24 -46.79
C THR A 846 26.03 32.45 -47.36
N ILE A 847 27.28 32.63 -46.92
CA ILE A 847 28.20 33.61 -47.48
C ILE A 847 28.92 32.95 -48.64
N ILE A 848 28.75 33.51 -49.84
CA ILE A 848 29.45 33.07 -51.03
C ILE A 848 30.19 34.24 -51.67
N ALA A 849 31.51 34.17 -51.59
CA ALA A 849 32.41 35.24 -51.98
C ALA A 849 33.37 34.77 -53.08
N GLU A 850 33.66 35.64 -54.05
CA GLU A 850 34.60 35.30 -55.13
C GLU A 850 36.03 35.12 -54.58
N LEU A 851 36.50 36.07 -53.75
CA LEU A 851 37.91 36.27 -53.41
C LEU A 851 38.28 36.04 -51.93
N GLY A 852 37.40 35.39 -51.15
CA GLY A 852 37.77 34.88 -49.81
C GLY A 852 36.76 35.20 -48.72
N VAL A 853 36.83 34.42 -47.64
CA VAL A 853 36.06 34.67 -46.41
C VAL A 853 36.98 34.61 -45.20
N THR A 854 36.99 35.65 -44.39
CA THR A 854 37.76 35.73 -43.14
C THR A 854 36.81 35.82 -41.95
N LEU A 855 36.93 34.90 -41.00
CA LEU A 855 36.17 34.89 -39.75
C LEU A 855 37.13 35.04 -38.57
N SER A 856 37.06 36.17 -37.87
CA SER A 856 37.99 36.53 -36.78
C SER A 856 39.45 36.69 -37.24
N SER A 857 40.24 37.40 -36.43
CA SER A 857 41.65 37.68 -36.70
C SER A 857 42.59 36.67 -36.04
N PRO A 858 43.80 36.45 -36.60
CA PRO A 858 44.89 35.71 -35.96
C PRO A 858 45.18 36.12 -34.51
N GLY A 859 45.01 37.40 -34.18
CA GLY A 859 45.22 37.92 -32.82
C GLY A 859 44.31 37.32 -31.76
N ASN A 860 43.20 36.69 -32.16
CA ASN A 860 42.26 36.03 -31.25
C ASN A 860 42.60 34.57 -30.94
N SER A 861 43.66 34.01 -31.55
CA SER A 861 44.08 32.60 -31.37
C SER A 861 44.25 32.20 -29.91
N THR A 862 44.81 33.09 -29.08
CA THR A 862 45.00 32.89 -27.63
C THR A 862 43.83 33.39 -26.78
N ASN A 863 42.83 34.03 -27.39
CA ASN A 863 41.67 34.58 -26.68
C ASN A 863 40.58 33.51 -26.56
N THR A 864 40.53 32.84 -25.41
CA THR A 864 39.68 31.68 -25.17
C THR A 864 38.21 32.02 -24.85
N THR A 865 37.90 33.30 -24.66
CA THR A 865 36.54 33.77 -24.29
C THR A 865 35.77 34.37 -25.47
N VAL A 866 36.40 34.50 -26.63
CA VAL A 866 35.83 35.16 -27.81
C VAL A 866 35.78 34.19 -28.99
N GLN A 867 34.56 33.83 -29.41
CA GLN A 867 34.30 32.96 -30.55
C GLN A 867 33.35 33.64 -31.54
N THR A 868 33.68 33.58 -32.83
CA THR A 868 32.79 34.05 -33.89
C THR A 868 31.88 32.91 -34.32
N VAL A 869 30.57 33.13 -34.32
CA VAL A 869 29.59 32.11 -34.72
C VAL A 869 29.03 32.43 -36.10
N LEU A 870 28.98 31.43 -36.97
CA LEU A 870 28.28 31.48 -38.25
C LEU A 870 27.21 30.38 -38.29
N ASN A 871 25.95 30.79 -38.24
CA ASN A 871 24.82 29.91 -38.54
C ASN A 871 24.58 29.95 -40.05
N GLY A 872 25.29 29.10 -40.79
CA GLY A 872 25.40 29.27 -42.23
C GLY A 872 26.57 28.53 -42.85
N ARG A 873 27.09 29.09 -43.94
CA ARG A 873 28.22 28.53 -44.71
C ARG A 873 29.19 29.63 -45.10
N ALA A 874 30.49 29.35 -45.07
CA ALA A 874 31.57 30.27 -45.47
C ALA A 874 32.26 29.73 -46.72
N ILE A 875 31.84 30.20 -47.89
CA ILE A 875 32.25 29.68 -49.20
C ILE A 875 33.07 30.74 -49.94
N SER A 876 34.28 30.39 -50.32
CA SER A 876 35.06 31.12 -51.31
C SER A 876 35.22 30.31 -52.59
N LEU A 877 35.00 30.97 -53.73
CA LEU A 877 35.10 30.34 -55.04
C LEU A 877 36.55 30.21 -55.53
N VAL A 878 37.40 31.19 -55.21
CA VAL A 878 38.78 31.23 -55.69
C VAL A 878 39.79 31.18 -54.54
N SER A 879 39.67 32.09 -53.58
CA SER A 879 40.68 32.29 -52.53
C SER A 879 40.40 31.48 -51.27
N ALA A 880 41.21 31.70 -50.23
CA ALA A 880 41.17 30.91 -49.02
C ALA A 880 39.99 31.32 -48.12
N VAL A 881 39.57 30.38 -47.27
CA VAL A 881 38.79 30.71 -46.07
C VAL A 881 39.70 30.65 -44.86
N THR A 882 39.77 31.74 -44.10
CA THR A 882 40.61 31.85 -42.90
C THR A 882 39.73 32.02 -41.67
N MET A 883 39.97 31.23 -40.61
CA MET A 883 39.16 31.28 -39.41
C MET A 883 39.98 31.12 -38.12
N VAL A 884 39.51 31.73 -37.03
CA VAL A 884 40.14 31.66 -35.71
C VAL A 884 39.04 31.57 -34.65
N ASN A 885 39.08 30.54 -33.80
CA ASN A 885 38.10 30.30 -32.75
C ASN A 885 36.66 30.49 -33.25
N THR A 886 36.34 29.84 -34.38
CA THR A 886 35.08 30.05 -35.12
C THR A 886 34.19 28.82 -35.03
N ILE A 887 32.91 29.01 -34.70
CA ILE A 887 31.90 27.95 -34.77
C ILE A 887 31.06 28.14 -36.03
N ILE A 888 31.07 27.16 -36.93
CA ILE A 888 30.17 27.12 -38.09
C ILE A 888 29.11 26.05 -37.86
N ASN A 889 27.85 26.46 -37.80
CA ASN A 889 26.69 25.57 -37.71
C ASN A 889 26.02 25.47 -39.09
N VAL A 890 26.20 24.34 -39.76
CA VAL A 890 25.71 24.15 -41.13
C VAL A 890 24.21 23.87 -41.13
N PRO A 891 23.37 24.70 -41.81
CA PRO A 891 21.94 24.49 -41.88
C PRO A 891 21.58 23.21 -42.66
N GLN A 892 20.68 22.41 -42.11
CA GLN A 892 20.12 21.18 -42.70
C GLN A 892 18.93 21.47 -43.62
#